data_AF-A0A8C2EVW4-F1
#
_entry.id   AF-A0A8C2EVW4-F1
#
_cell.length_a   1.000
_cell.length_b   1.000
_cell.length_c   1.000
_cell.angle_alpha   90.00
_cell.angle_beta   90.00
_cell.angle_gamma   90.00
#
_symmetry.space_group_name_H-M   'P 1'
#
loop_
_entity.id
_entity.type
_entity.pdbx_description
1 polymer ?
#
loop_
_entity_poly.entity_id
_entity_poly.type
_entity_poly.pdbx_seq_one_letter_code
_entity_poly.pdbx_strand_id
1 'polypeptide(L)'
;MADAELQTFTSIMDALVRISSNMKSIERELHCPVCEEMVKQPIVLPCMHSVCVLCAAEVLVQRGYPSPELPPEPNTPTSSPITRSPRQTRRPPPKTDRLDRVIRTVCGTHPGRRRKDSPPVIMLFPCPTCGKDVELGERGLADCLRNLTLERIVERYRHTVSLGSMAVMCQFCKPPQDLEATKGCADCRSNFCNECFKLYHPWGTPRAQHEHILPTHSFRPKVLVCVEHEQERLQFYCRSCQRLLCPLCKLRRAHSGHKILPIALAYQTLKEKITKEMNYVFANQDSVQAQITQVESGIAQTEVNSAVAKEQSNQCVSELRSVLVERQGALAMLLEGARAKRAGALNAQLSEKQSLLENAGLLTYTQELLKETDQSCFVQAARVTHNRLVKAIEKLQHFSLSADPSFRHFQMDVSRELKALSSMDFIQAPLAPVIDTQKTLAYDQLYLCWRLPQDSAPAWHYSVEYLRKVGGAGALWGRVLSEGSSGSNGTHCSWQRLDDVGGTSAVIDKLEMDSVYILRVRGCNKAGFGEHSEEVYLHTPPAPVLSFCLDSRWGLHAERVALGKGQTYARSVPGMTLLQAADRALTSCDLTSDLLVADVSITQGRHYWACSVEPGSYLVKVGVGVEAKLQEWFHLPQDMASPRYDPDSGHDSGAEDAQDCPPPFCFLTMGMGKILLPKCGASNTSTGPLTAPLPPRLGLCLDFEKGRLTFYDAHSLRVLWEGTVDCSAPVCPAFCFIGGGALQLQELIANRSTEQNPPRRVTIQTRATDAGH
;
A
#
# COMPACT_ATOMS: atom_id res chain seq x y z
N MET A 1 31.43 -46.41 -29.80
CA MET A 1 32.67 -45.63 -30.02
C MET A 1 32.36 -44.22 -30.52
N ALA A 2 31.49 -44.04 -31.51
CA ALA A 2 31.12 -42.72 -32.04
C ALA A 2 30.46 -41.75 -31.03
N ASP A 3 29.59 -42.22 -30.12
CA ASP A 3 28.94 -41.33 -29.14
C ASP A 3 29.91 -40.76 -28.10
N ALA A 4 30.91 -41.54 -27.67
CA ALA A 4 31.94 -41.09 -26.72
C ALA A 4 32.88 -40.05 -27.35
N GLU A 5 33.16 -40.17 -28.65
CA GLU A 5 33.91 -39.18 -29.44
C GLU A 5 33.09 -37.91 -29.67
N LEU A 6 31.76 -38.02 -29.87
CA LEU A 6 30.87 -36.87 -30.02
C LEU A 6 30.74 -36.06 -28.72
N GLN A 7 30.69 -36.76 -27.58
CA GLN A 7 30.57 -36.16 -26.25
C GLN A 7 31.87 -35.49 -25.79
N THR A 8 33.02 -36.07 -26.15
CA THR A 8 34.33 -35.43 -25.95
C THR A 8 34.51 -34.23 -26.88
N PHE A 9 34.06 -34.32 -28.14
CA PHE A 9 34.09 -33.18 -29.07
C PHE A 9 33.20 -32.02 -28.61
N THR A 10 31.98 -32.28 -28.14
CA THR A 10 31.11 -31.23 -27.55
C THR A 10 31.70 -30.64 -26.27
N SER A 11 32.30 -31.46 -25.40
CA SER A 11 33.00 -30.97 -24.21
C SER A 11 34.21 -30.09 -24.55
N ILE A 12 34.95 -30.42 -25.61
CA ILE A 12 36.09 -29.62 -26.08
C ILE A 12 35.59 -28.31 -26.71
N MET A 13 34.53 -28.36 -27.51
CA MET A 13 33.91 -27.17 -28.10
C MET A 13 33.35 -26.23 -27.03
N ASP A 14 32.67 -26.75 -26.00
CA ASP A 14 32.18 -25.96 -24.87
C ASP A 14 33.32 -25.36 -24.03
N ALA A 15 34.45 -26.08 -23.90
CA ALA A 15 35.64 -25.56 -23.25
C ALA A 15 36.28 -24.43 -24.09
N LEU A 16 36.37 -24.58 -25.40
CA LEU A 16 36.88 -23.55 -26.33
C LEU A 16 35.98 -22.33 -26.38
N VAL A 17 34.66 -22.51 -26.35
CA VAL A 17 33.68 -21.41 -26.29
C VAL A 17 33.78 -20.68 -24.94
N ARG A 18 33.93 -21.39 -23.83
CA ARG A 18 34.18 -20.79 -22.50
C ARG A 18 35.52 -20.06 -22.44
N ILE A 19 36.58 -20.60 -23.04
CA ILE A 19 37.87 -19.92 -23.15
C ILE A 19 37.71 -18.65 -24.01
N SER A 20 37.03 -18.73 -25.14
CA SER A 20 36.79 -17.60 -26.05
C SER A 20 35.92 -16.49 -25.40
N SER A 21 34.86 -16.85 -24.67
CA SER A 21 34.03 -15.90 -23.93
C SER A 21 34.77 -15.26 -22.76
N ASN A 22 35.58 -16.03 -22.03
CA ASN A 22 36.46 -15.51 -20.99
C ASN A 22 37.54 -14.58 -21.56
N MET A 23 38.10 -14.89 -22.74
CA MET A 23 39.05 -14.03 -23.46
C MET A 23 38.42 -12.71 -23.91
N LYS A 24 37.20 -12.72 -24.44
CA LYS A 24 36.46 -11.48 -24.76
C LYS A 24 36.06 -10.69 -23.51
N SER A 25 35.80 -11.36 -22.39
CA SER A 25 35.44 -10.70 -21.13
C SER A 25 36.64 -10.01 -20.49
N ILE A 26 37.83 -10.64 -20.48
CA ILE A 26 39.07 -9.98 -20.03
C ILE A 26 39.47 -8.85 -20.98
N GLU A 27 39.20 -8.96 -22.29
CA GLU A 27 39.51 -7.91 -23.25
C GLU A 27 38.89 -6.57 -22.87
N ARG A 28 37.63 -6.55 -22.41
CA ARG A 28 36.93 -5.33 -21.96
C ARG A 28 37.63 -4.65 -20.77
N GLU A 29 38.24 -5.43 -19.88
CA GLU A 29 38.99 -4.93 -18.72
C GLU A 29 40.39 -4.37 -19.09
N LEU A 30 40.87 -4.62 -20.31
CA LEU A 30 42.20 -4.21 -20.81
C LEU A 30 42.15 -3.00 -21.75
N HIS A 31 40.96 -2.52 -22.09
CA HIS A 31 40.75 -1.36 -22.95
C HIS A 31 40.77 -0.05 -22.16
N CYS A 32 41.28 1.00 -22.79
CA CYS A 32 41.18 2.35 -22.26
C CYS A 32 39.75 2.88 -22.49
N PRO A 33 39.05 3.38 -21.46
CA PRO A 33 37.68 3.89 -21.60
C PRO A 33 37.57 5.21 -22.37
N VAL A 34 38.68 5.79 -22.81
CA VAL A 34 38.72 7.05 -23.60
C VAL A 34 38.96 6.78 -25.09
N CYS A 35 39.93 5.93 -25.44
CA CYS A 35 40.26 5.64 -26.84
C CYS A 35 39.73 4.29 -27.33
N GLU A 36 39.11 3.49 -26.45
CA GLU A 36 38.57 2.15 -26.73
C GLU A 36 39.59 1.16 -27.35
N GLU A 37 40.88 1.47 -27.26
CA GLU A 37 41.99 0.60 -27.64
C GLU A 37 42.65 -0.03 -26.41
N MET A 38 43.36 -1.15 -26.59
CA MET A 38 44.19 -1.74 -25.53
C MET A 38 45.10 -0.68 -24.91
N VAL A 39 45.03 -0.55 -23.59
CA VAL A 39 45.65 0.57 -22.89
C VAL A 39 47.16 0.65 -23.13
N LYS A 40 47.64 1.86 -23.44
CA LYS A 40 49.05 2.19 -23.71
C LYS A 40 49.55 3.14 -22.61
N GLN A 41 50.65 2.78 -21.95
CA GLN A 41 51.20 3.51 -20.80
C GLN A 41 50.10 3.91 -19.79
N PRO A 42 49.42 2.94 -19.15
CA PRO A 42 48.32 3.24 -18.24
C PRO A 42 48.80 4.01 -17.00
N ILE A 43 48.05 5.02 -16.59
CA ILE A 43 48.14 5.65 -15.26
C ILE A 43 46.93 5.31 -14.40
N VAL A 44 47.14 5.22 -13.10
CA VAL A 44 46.08 5.04 -12.10
C VAL A 44 45.66 6.41 -11.58
N LEU A 45 44.40 6.76 -11.79
CA LEU A 45 43.79 7.97 -11.25
C LEU A 45 43.52 7.80 -9.74
N PRO A 46 43.38 8.90 -8.96
CA PRO A 46 42.99 8.83 -7.55
C PRO A 46 41.67 8.08 -7.27
N CYS A 47 40.78 7.95 -8.25
CA CYS A 47 39.57 7.12 -8.18
C CYS A 47 39.81 5.61 -8.44
N MET A 48 41.07 5.19 -8.56
CA MET A 48 41.54 3.81 -8.81
C MET A 48 41.23 3.24 -10.20
N HIS A 49 40.71 4.04 -11.13
CA HIS A 49 40.56 3.65 -12.54
C HIS A 49 41.81 3.96 -13.35
N SER A 50 42.01 3.20 -14.43
CA SER A 50 43.18 3.34 -15.30
C SER A 50 42.82 3.89 -16.68
N VAL A 51 43.64 4.81 -17.18
CA VAL A 51 43.51 5.41 -18.52
C VAL A 51 44.90 5.55 -19.15
N CYS A 52 45.00 5.65 -20.49
CA CYS A 52 46.27 5.98 -21.15
C CYS A 52 46.74 7.39 -20.73
N VAL A 53 48.04 7.58 -20.51
CA VAL A 53 48.62 8.91 -20.20
C VAL A 53 48.26 9.95 -21.26
N LEU A 54 48.37 9.59 -22.54
CA LEU A 54 48.07 10.50 -23.66
C LEU A 54 46.58 10.86 -23.71
N CYS A 55 45.70 9.88 -23.50
CA CYS A 55 44.26 10.13 -23.43
C CYS A 55 43.91 11.04 -22.25
N ALA A 56 44.56 10.86 -21.10
CA ALA A 56 44.34 11.72 -19.95
C ALA A 56 44.84 13.16 -20.21
N ALA A 57 45.97 13.31 -20.89
CA ALA A 57 46.52 14.62 -21.27
C ALA A 57 45.60 15.34 -22.27
N GLU A 58 45.07 14.62 -23.26
CA GLU A 58 44.15 15.18 -24.26
C GLU A 58 42.84 15.67 -23.62
N VAL A 59 42.26 14.90 -22.71
CA VAL A 59 41.05 15.29 -21.96
C VAL A 59 41.29 16.55 -21.11
N LEU A 60 42.48 16.70 -20.52
CA LEU A 60 42.83 17.90 -19.74
C LEU A 60 43.05 19.13 -20.62
N VAL A 61 43.70 18.97 -21.78
CA VAL A 61 43.87 20.06 -22.76
C VAL A 61 42.53 20.54 -23.30
N GLN A 62 41.61 19.62 -23.59
CA GLN A 62 40.23 19.96 -24.01
C GLN A 62 39.46 20.75 -22.94
N ARG A 63 39.82 20.62 -21.66
CA ARG A 63 39.25 21.39 -20.53
C ARG A 63 39.93 22.74 -20.29
N GLY A 64 40.90 23.13 -21.12
CA GLY A 64 41.57 24.43 -21.05
C GLY A 64 42.79 24.48 -20.11
N TYR A 65 43.28 23.34 -19.63
CA TYR A 65 44.53 23.27 -18.87
C TYR A 65 45.76 23.30 -19.79
N PRO A 66 46.91 23.83 -19.33
CA PRO A 66 48.15 23.82 -20.10
C PRO A 66 48.60 22.38 -20.38
N SER A 67 49.26 22.16 -21.53
CA SER A 67 49.79 20.85 -21.91
C SER A 67 50.72 20.33 -20.81
N PRO A 68 50.47 19.14 -20.23
CA PRO A 68 51.36 18.54 -19.24
C PRO A 68 52.75 18.25 -19.84
N GLU A 69 53.82 18.40 -19.06
CA GLU A 69 55.15 17.90 -19.43
C GLU A 69 55.13 16.36 -19.41
N LEU A 70 55.07 15.75 -20.59
CA LEU A 70 55.07 14.30 -20.73
C LEU A 70 56.49 13.73 -20.59
N PRO A 71 56.67 12.52 -20.01
CA PRO A 71 57.95 11.83 -20.05
C PRO A 71 58.38 11.56 -21.51
N PRO A 72 59.69 11.57 -21.85
CA PRO A 72 60.14 11.27 -23.20
C PRO A 72 59.71 9.85 -23.60
N GLU A 73 59.04 9.71 -24.75
CA GLU A 73 58.65 8.40 -25.28
C GLU A 73 59.89 7.54 -25.61
N PRO A 74 59.88 6.23 -25.31
CA PRO A 74 60.74 5.29 -26.01
C PRO A 74 60.18 5.11 -27.43
N ASN A 75 60.90 5.66 -28.43
CA ASN A 75 60.56 5.60 -29.85
C ASN A 75 60.09 4.19 -30.30
N THR A 76 58.80 4.05 -30.63
CA THR A 76 58.26 2.89 -31.35
C THR A 76 58.32 3.13 -32.87
N PRO A 77 58.88 2.23 -33.68
CA PRO A 77 58.93 2.41 -35.13
C PRO A 77 57.76 1.67 -35.79
N THR A 78 56.54 2.24 -35.81
CA THR A 78 55.53 1.88 -36.83
C THR A 78 54.32 2.81 -36.81
N SER A 79 54.30 3.78 -37.72
CA SER A 79 53.08 4.16 -38.45
C SER A 79 53.46 4.98 -39.68
N SER A 80 53.26 4.35 -40.83
CA SER A 80 53.40 4.87 -42.18
C SER A 80 52.61 6.18 -42.38
N PRO A 81 53.11 7.16 -43.15
CA PRO A 81 52.30 8.29 -43.57
C PRO A 81 51.46 7.83 -44.76
N ILE A 82 50.13 7.96 -44.73
CA ILE A 82 49.25 8.17 -45.89
C ILE A 82 47.80 8.21 -45.38
N THR A 83 47.07 9.22 -45.84
CA THR A 83 45.64 9.57 -45.61
C THR A 83 45.29 10.51 -44.44
N ARG A 84 45.69 11.78 -44.56
CA ARG A 84 44.72 12.89 -44.43
C ARG A 84 45.19 14.14 -45.18
N SER A 85 44.38 14.58 -46.13
CA SER A 85 44.61 15.75 -46.99
C SER A 85 44.18 17.06 -46.29
N PRO A 86 44.55 18.24 -46.86
CA PRO A 86 44.52 19.54 -46.18
C PRO A 86 43.26 20.39 -46.45
N ARG A 87 43.03 21.35 -45.54
CA ARG A 87 42.05 22.48 -45.56
C ARG A 87 40.57 22.18 -45.29
N GLN A 88 40.10 22.66 -44.14
CA GLN A 88 39.04 23.69 -44.11
C GLN A 88 39.36 24.75 -43.04
N THR A 89 39.56 25.97 -43.52
CA THR A 89 39.62 27.23 -42.79
C THR A 89 38.25 27.61 -42.20
N ARG A 90 38.21 28.08 -40.94
CA ARG A 90 37.27 29.12 -40.50
C ARG A 90 37.95 30.13 -39.57
N ARG A 91 37.70 31.41 -39.91
CA ARG A 91 38.22 32.69 -39.38
C ARG A 91 38.17 32.84 -37.84
N PRO A 92 39.00 33.75 -37.28
CA PRO A 92 38.78 34.33 -35.95
C PRO A 92 37.82 35.53 -36.01
N PRO A 93 36.97 35.78 -34.99
CA PRO A 93 36.38 37.08 -34.73
C PRO A 93 37.16 37.84 -33.61
N PRO A 94 36.92 39.15 -33.44
CA PRO A 94 38.00 40.14 -33.41
C PRO A 94 38.46 40.55 -32.00
N LYS A 95 39.68 41.10 -31.96
CA LYS A 95 40.16 41.91 -30.83
C LYS A 95 39.41 43.24 -30.80
N THR A 96 38.91 43.62 -29.63
CA THR A 96 38.67 45.01 -29.27
C THR A 96 39.66 45.40 -28.19
N ASP A 97 40.59 46.26 -28.59
CA ASP A 97 41.43 47.08 -27.71
C ASP A 97 40.54 47.95 -26.83
N ARG A 98 40.87 48.07 -25.53
CA ARG A 98 41.17 49.36 -24.88
C ARG A 98 41.34 49.22 -23.36
N LEU A 99 42.38 49.93 -22.89
CA LEU A 99 42.61 50.47 -21.54
C LEU A 99 43.36 49.59 -20.53
N ASP A 100 44.62 49.28 -20.87
CA ASP A 100 45.72 49.43 -19.92
C ASP A 100 46.05 50.93 -19.76
N ARG A 101 45.47 51.58 -18.75
CA ARG A 101 46.07 52.69 -17.97
C ARG A 101 45.06 53.26 -16.99
N VAL A 102 45.57 53.65 -15.82
CA VAL A 102 44.90 54.24 -14.65
C VAL A 102 44.35 53.10 -13.75
N ILE A 103 44.98 52.69 -12.65
CA ILE A 103 45.49 53.46 -11.51
C ILE A 103 46.65 52.68 -10.85
N ARG A 104 47.83 53.30 -10.69
CA ARG A 104 48.61 53.37 -9.43
C ARG A 104 50.05 53.80 -9.67
N THR A 105 50.24 55.11 -9.61
CA THR A 105 51.44 55.75 -9.08
C THR A 105 50.84 56.90 -8.24
N VAL A 106 50.95 56.92 -6.92
CA VAL A 106 52.07 57.51 -6.17
C VAL A 106 51.94 57.19 -4.66
N CYS A 107 53.10 57.00 -4.01
CA CYS A 107 53.44 57.08 -2.58
C CYS A 107 53.01 56.01 -1.57
N GLY A 108 54.02 55.53 -0.80
CA GLY A 108 53.84 54.84 0.48
C GLY A 108 54.95 53.83 0.82
N THR A 109 56.08 54.33 1.33
CA THR A 109 57.27 53.62 1.84
C THR A 109 56.99 52.60 2.95
N HIS A 110 57.18 51.28 2.77
CA HIS A 110 57.48 50.31 3.85
C HIS A 110 58.20 49.05 3.30
N PRO A 111 59.26 48.53 3.97
CA PRO A 111 60.02 47.37 3.48
C PRO A 111 59.44 46.03 3.98
N GLY A 112 59.40 45.03 3.10
CA GLY A 112 59.32 43.60 3.47
C GLY A 112 57.94 42.95 3.51
N ARG A 113 57.50 42.38 2.39
CA ARG A 113 56.55 41.24 2.39
C ARG A 113 56.90 40.28 1.26
N ARG A 114 57.06 39.00 1.61
CA ARG A 114 57.40 37.89 0.72
C ARG A 114 56.44 37.81 -0.47
N ARG A 115 56.96 37.35 -1.61
CA ARG A 115 56.18 37.00 -2.82
C ARG A 115 54.99 36.13 -2.41
N LYS A 116 53.80 36.55 -2.83
CA LYS A 116 52.55 35.80 -2.68
C LYS A 116 52.51 34.78 -3.81
N ASP A 117 52.78 33.51 -3.50
CA ASP A 117 52.57 32.40 -4.42
C ASP A 117 51.13 32.44 -4.95
N SER A 118 50.96 32.29 -6.27
CA SER A 118 49.66 32.02 -6.87
C SER A 118 49.08 30.74 -6.25
N PRO A 119 47.77 30.67 -5.94
CA PRO A 119 47.18 29.43 -5.43
C PRO A 119 47.41 28.29 -6.44
N PRO A 120 47.75 27.08 -5.97
CA PRO A 120 47.98 25.93 -6.86
C PRO A 120 46.70 25.67 -7.66
N VAL A 121 46.84 25.54 -8.98
CA VAL A 121 45.72 25.21 -9.87
C VAL A 121 45.42 23.72 -9.69
N ILE A 122 44.41 23.40 -8.88
CA ILE A 122 43.93 22.01 -8.72
C ILE A 122 43.28 21.60 -10.05
N MET A 123 43.82 20.56 -10.68
CA MET A 123 43.31 20.07 -11.96
C MET A 123 42.24 19.00 -11.72
N LEU A 124 41.06 19.15 -12.31
CA LEU A 124 39.97 18.17 -12.22
C LEU A 124 39.91 17.31 -13.47
N PHE A 125 39.90 15.99 -13.29
CA PHE A 125 39.79 15.01 -14.37
C PHE A 125 38.45 14.25 -14.32
N PRO A 126 37.58 14.34 -15.35
CA PRO A 126 36.34 13.58 -15.41
C PRO A 126 36.65 12.11 -15.74
N CYS A 127 36.52 11.22 -14.77
CA CYS A 127 36.77 9.80 -15.01
C CYS A 127 35.59 9.15 -15.74
N PRO A 128 35.77 8.61 -16.96
CA PRO A 128 34.68 8.00 -17.74
C PRO A 128 34.15 6.70 -17.11
N THR A 129 34.94 6.01 -16.29
CA THR A 129 34.55 4.74 -15.67
C THR A 129 33.65 4.91 -14.46
N CYS A 130 33.85 5.96 -13.65
CA CYS A 130 33.02 6.21 -12.45
C CYS A 130 32.12 7.44 -12.54
N GLY A 131 32.24 8.26 -13.59
CA GLY A 131 31.43 9.46 -13.81
C GLY A 131 31.71 10.62 -12.84
N LYS A 132 32.81 10.57 -12.07
CA LYS A 132 33.20 11.58 -11.08
C LYS A 132 34.39 12.40 -11.55
N ASP A 133 34.39 13.69 -11.20
CA ASP A 133 35.56 14.56 -11.35
C ASP A 133 36.58 14.26 -10.25
N VAL A 134 37.81 13.97 -10.66
CA VAL A 134 38.91 13.51 -9.79
C VAL A 134 39.95 14.61 -9.69
N GLU A 135 40.26 15.04 -8.46
CA GLU A 135 41.31 16.00 -8.18
C GLU A 135 42.69 15.38 -8.43
N LEU A 136 43.39 15.88 -9.44
CA LEU A 136 44.79 15.61 -9.67
C LEU A 136 45.62 16.57 -8.81
N GLY A 137 46.71 16.07 -8.22
CA GLY A 137 47.58 16.83 -7.33
C GLY A 137 48.23 18.06 -8.00
N GLU A 138 49.07 18.76 -7.25
CA GLU A 138 49.70 20.02 -7.70
C GLU A 138 50.55 19.85 -8.98
N ARG A 139 51.01 18.63 -9.31
CA ARG A 139 51.76 18.32 -10.54
C ARG A 139 50.93 17.57 -11.58
N GLY A 140 49.61 17.57 -11.44
CA GLY A 140 48.68 17.01 -12.43
C GLY A 140 48.92 15.51 -12.70
N LEU A 141 49.07 15.13 -13.97
CA LEU A 141 49.28 13.74 -14.39
C LEU A 141 50.62 13.13 -13.93
N ALA A 142 51.61 13.95 -13.59
CA ALA A 142 52.90 13.47 -13.11
C ALA A 142 52.81 12.84 -11.70
N ASP A 143 51.79 13.22 -10.92
CA ASP A 143 51.51 12.64 -9.59
C ASP A 143 50.75 11.31 -9.70
N CYS A 144 50.22 10.96 -10.87
CA CYS A 144 49.53 9.70 -11.09
C CYS A 144 50.54 8.55 -11.25
N LEU A 145 50.27 7.43 -10.57
CA LEU A 145 51.12 6.25 -10.65
C LEU A 145 50.94 5.53 -11.98
N ARG A 146 52.04 5.16 -12.64
CA ARG A 146 51.98 4.24 -13.80
C ARG A 146 51.49 2.86 -13.35
N ASN A 147 50.47 2.33 -14.03
CA ASN A 147 49.94 1.00 -13.77
C ASN A 147 50.75 -0.08 -14.49
N LEU A 148 51.95 -0.36 -13.98
CA LEU A 148 52.84 -1.37 -14.56
C LEU A 148 52.22 -2.78 -14.52
N THR A 149 51.30 -3.05 -13.60
CA THR A 149 50.57 -4.33 -13.53
C THR A 149 49.63 -4.50 -14.70
N LEU A 150 48.82 -3.50 -15.03
CA LEU A 150 47.92 -3.52 -16.18
C LEU A 150 48.72 -3.59 -17.49
N GLU A 151 49.81 -2.83 -17.59
CA GLU A 151 50.73 -2.90 -18.73
C GLU A 151 51.27 -4.33 -18.96
N ARG A 152 51.67 -5.03 -17.89
CA ARG A 152 52.11 -6.44 -17.95
C ARG A 152 50.99 -7.42 -18.28
N ILE A 153 49.77 -7.16 -17.82
CA ILE A 153 48.62 -8.02 -18.13
C ILE A 153 48.24 -7.87 -19.61
N VAL A 154 48.19 -6.65 -20.13
CA VAL A 154 47.95 -6.35 -21.56
C VAL A 154 49.01 -7.01 -22.43
N GLU A 155 50.29 -6.94 -22.04
CA GLU A 155 51.37 -7.57 -22.80
C GLU A 155 51.26 -9.11 -22.79
N ARG A 156 50.99 -9.73 -21.63
CA ARG A 156 50.73 -11.18 -21.57
C ARG A 156 49.49 -11.58 -22.38
N TYR A 157 48.43 -10.77 -22.34
CA TYR A 157 47.24 -10.99 -23.14
C TYR A 157 47.54 -10.90 -24.64
N ARG A 158 48.29 -9.88 -25.08
CA ARG A 158 48.79 -9.76 -26.47
C ARG A 158 49.58 -10.98 -26.91
N HIS A 159 50.49 -11.47 -26.07
CA HIS A 159 51.26 -12.69 -26.36
C HIS A 159 50.40 -13.97 -26.40
N THR A 160 49.29 -14.01 -25.66
CA THR A 160 48.41 -15.18 -25.59
C THR A 160 47.40 -15.20 -26.75
N VAL A 161 46.93 -14.03 -27.19
CA VAL A 161 45.93 -13.88 -28.26
C VAL A 161 46.56 -13.75 -29.65
N SER A 162 47.74 -13.15 -29.77
CA SER A 162 48.52 -13.13 -31.01
C SER A 162 49.38 -14.38 -31.10
N LEU A 163 48.90 -15.42 -31.80
CA LEU A 163 49.64 -16.66 -32.15
C LEU A 163 50.89 -16.45 -33.03
N GLY A 164 51.48 -15.25 -33.04
CA GLY A 164 52.70 -14.90 -33.77
C GLY A 164 53.34 -13.66 -33.16
N SER A 165 54.59 -13.79 -32.73
CA SER A 165 55.40 -12.69 -32.21
C SER A 165 55.54 -11.62 -33.30
N MET A 166 55.12 -10.37 -33.05
CA MET A 166 55.64 -9.25 -33.83
C MET A 166 57.15 -9.22 -33.57
N ALA A 167 57.97 -9.36 -34.62
CA ALA A 167 59.42 -9.33 -34.47
C ALA A 167 59.84 -7.92 -34.00
N VAL A 168 60.63 -7.86 -32.92
CA VAL A 168 61.20 -6.60 -32.43
C VAL A 168 62.30 -6.19 -33.42
N MET A 169 62.15 -5.06 -34.11
CA MET A 169 63.11 -4.62 -35.12
C MET A 169 64.27 -3.81 -34.53
N CYS A 170 65.44 -3.84 -35.17
CA CYS A 170 66.60 -3.02 -34.83
C CYS A 170 66.31 -1.54 -35.11
N GLN A 171 66.61 -0.67 -34.14
CA GLN A 171 66.31 0.77 -34.24
C GLN A 171 67.43 1.60 -34.91
N PHE A 172 68.55 0.97 -35.28
CA PHE A 172 69.76 1.66 -35.76
C PHE A 172 70.25 1.19 -37.13
N CYS A 173 69.54 0.25 -37.76
CA CYS A 173 69.81 -0.09 -39.15
C CYS A 173 69.48 1.11 -40.06
N LYS A 174 70.29 1.31 -41.11
CA LYS A 174 69.97 2.30 -42.16
C LYS A 174 69.10 1.63 -43.24
N PRO A 175 68.04 2.28 -43.75
CA PRO A 175 67.23 1.72 -44.83
C PRO A 175 68.10 1.38 -46.06
N PRO A 176 67.85 0.28 -46.80
CA PRO A 176 66.60 -0.52 -46.81
C PRO A 176 66.63 -1.82 -45.98
N GLN A 177 67.65 -2.08 -45.16
CA GLN A 177 67.77 -3.34 -44.40
C GLN A 177 67.31 -3.19 -42.95
N ASP A 178 66.00 -3.24 -42.71
CA ASP A 178 65.46 -3.30 -41.35
C ASP A 178 65.55 -4.74 -40.83
N LEU A 179 66.63 -5.02 -40.09
CA LEU A 179 66.88 -6.34 -39.51
C LEU A 179 66.18 -6.49 -38.17
N GLU A 180 65.74 -7.71 -37.87
CA GLU A 180 65.24 -8.07 -36.54
C GLU A 180 66.32 -7.83 -35.48
N ALA A 181 65.92 -7.26 -34.35
CA ALA A 181 66.80 -7.09 -33.22
C ALA A 181 67.07 -8.45 -32.58
N THR A 182 68.35 -8.72 -32.33
CA THR A 182 68.79 -9.95 -31.66
C THR A 182 69.25 -9.67 -30.23
N LYS A 183 69.54 -8.39 -29.90
CA LYS A 183 69.99 -7.95 -28.57
C LYS A 183 69.30 -6.65 -28.17
N GLY A 184 68.79 -6.60 -26.94
CA GLY A 184 68.38 -5.37 -26.28
C GLY A 184 69.44 -4.91 -25.28
N CYS A 185 69.50 -3.60 -25.01
CA CYS A 185 70.33 -3.04 -23.95
C CYS A 185 69.46 -2.27 -22.97
N ALA A 186 69.46 -2.66 -21.69
CA ALA A 186 68.60 -2.06 -20.67
C ALA A 186 68.98 -0.60 -20.37
N ASP A 187 70.28 -0.29 -20.43
CA ASP A 187 70.80 1.05 -20.14
C ASP A 187 70.64 2.00 -21.32
N CYS A 188 70.89 1.52 -22.55
CA CYS A 188 70.61 2.29 -23.77
C CYS A 188 69.12 2.39 -24.09
N ARG A 189 68.29 1.53 -23.48
CA ARG A 189 66.84 1.40 -23.74
C ARG A 189 66.53 1.25 -25.23
N SER A 190 67.32 0.43 -25.92
CA SER A 190 67.16 0.24 -27.36
C SER A 190 67.49 -1.17 -27.83
N ASN A 191 66.87 -1.56 -28.94
CA ASN A 191 67.00 -2.87 -29.57
C ASN A 191 67.91 -2.79 -30.79
N PHE A 192 68.85 -3.73 -30.88
CA PHE A 192 69.90 -3.75 -31.89
C PHE A 192 69.96 -5.11 -32.58
N CYS A 193 70.24 -5.11 -33.88
CA CYS A 193 70.75 -6.30 -34.56
C CYS A 193 72.19 -6.55 -34.08
N ASN A 194 72.71 -7.75 -34.34
CA ASN A 194 74.05 -8.15 -33.89
C ASN A 194 75.16 -7.20 -34.36
N GLU A 195 75.03 -6.58 -35.55
CA GLU A 195 76.02 -5.64 -36.09
C GLU A 195 75.93 -4.27 -35.41
N CYS A 196 74.72 -3.69 -35.36
CA CYS A 196 74.50 -2.41 -34.71
C CYS A 196 74.85 -2.45 -33.20
N PHE A 197 74.63 -3.61 -32.56
CA PHE A 197 74.99 -3.79 -31.15
C PHE A 197 76.49 -3.63 -30.93
N LYS A 198 77.32 -4.29 -31.76
CA LYS A 198 78.79 -4.23 -31.68
C LYS A 198 79.33 -2.83 -31.97
N LEU A 199 78.70 -2.11 -32.88
CA LEU A 199 79.07 -0.73 -33.22
C LEU A 199 78.78 0.25 -32.08
N TYR A 200 77.65 0.08 -31.38
CA TYR A 200 77.26 0.95 -30.26
C TYR A 200 77.85 0.54 -28.90
N HIS A 201 78.26 -0.73 -28.76
CA HIS A 201 78.88 -1.31 -27.55
C HIS A 201 80.26 -1.92 -27.87
N PRO A 202 81.24 -1.13 -28.34
CA PRO A 202 82.57 -1.63 -28.64
C PRO A 202 83.31 -2.00 -27.35
N TRP A 203 84.03 -3.12 -27.40
CA TRP A 203 84.75 -3.69 -26.26
C TRP A 203 85.77 -2.70 -25.68
N GLY A 204 85.84 -2.61 -24.34
CA GLY A 204 86.72 -1.66 -23.63
C GLY A 204 86.12 -0.28 -23.37
N THR A 205 84.86 -0.02 -23.78
CA THR A 205 84.16 1.24 -23.45
C THR A 205 83.21 1.08 -22.25
N PRO A 206 82.84 2.16 -21.54
CA PRO A 206 81.83 2.12 -20.48
C PRO A 206 80.50 1.54 -20.96
N ARG A 207 80.17 1.75 -22.24
CA ARG A 207 78.95 1.20 -22.85
C ARG A 207 78.99 -0.33 -22.96
N ALA A 208 80.15 -0.96 -23.09
CA ALA A 208 80.25 -2.42 -23.12
C ALA A 208 79.87 -3.08 -21.77
N GLN A 209 79.77 -2.31 -20.69
CA GLN A 209 79.33 -2.78 -19.37
C GLN A 209 77.81 -2.68 -19.17
N HIS A 210 77.09 -2.17 -20.17
CA HIS A 210 75.63 -2.08 -20.08
C HIS A 210 75.00 -3.47 -19.96
N GLU A 211 73.86 -3.57 -19.29
CA GLU A 211 73.13 -4.81 -19.11
C GLU A 211 72.45 -5.25 -20.43
N HIS A 212 72.90 -6.38 -20.96
CA HIS A 212 72.32 -6.98 -22.17
C HIS A 212 71.05 -7.76 -21.81
N ILE A 213 69.95 -7.47 -22.50
CA ILE A 213 68.66 -8.14 -22.32
C ILE A 213 68.15 -8.70 -23.66
N LEU A 214 67.15 -9.58 -23.61
CA LEU A 214 66.43 -9.98 -24.83
C LEU A 214 65.76 -8.76 -25.48
N PRO A 215 65.60 -8.73 -26.82
CA PRO A 215 64.85 -7.69 -27.50
C PRO A 215 63.45 -7.55 -26.91
N THR A 216 63.08 -6.34 -26.50
CA THR A 216 61.79 -6.07 -25.87
C THR A 216 61.21 -4.76 -26.37
N HIS A 217 59.89 -4.70 -26.56
CA HIS A 217 59.21 -3.45 -26.87
C HIS A 217 59.10 -2.52 -25.65
N SER A 218 59.49 -2.99 -24.46
CA SER A 218 59.38 -2.25 -23.19
C SER A 218 60.65 -2.37 -22.33
N PHE A 219 61.53 -1.36 -22.42
CA PHE A 219 62.69 -1.23 -21.54
C PHE A 219 62.25 -0.73 -20.16
N ARG A 220 62.09 -1.64 -19.20
CA ARG A 220 61.40 -1.37 -17.92
C ARG A 220 62.37 -1.24 -16.74
N PRO A 221 62.13 -0.29 -15.82
CA PRO A 221 62.74 -0.31 -14.49
C PRO A 221 62.27 -1.55 -13.72
N LYS A 222 63.21 -2.31 -13.13
CA LYS A 222 62.92 -3.55 -12.40
C LYS A 222 62.20 -3.33 -11.06
N VAL A 223 62.12 -2.09 -10.56
CA VAL A 223 61.62 -1.78 -9.21
C VAL A 223 60.72 -0.53 -9.22
N LEU A 224 59.61 -0.59 -8.47
CA LEU A 224 58.77 0.58 -8.22
C LEU A 224 59.49 1.55 -7.28
N VAL A 225 59.65 2.79 -7.73
CA VAL A 225 60.23 3.90 -6.97
C VAL A 225 59.14 4.81 -6.43
N CYS A 226 59.45 5.57 -5.39
CA CYS A 226 58.51 6.51 -4.78
C CYS A 226 58.37 7.79 -5.61
N VAL A 227 57.14 8.27 -5.81
CA VAL A 227 56.83 9.53 -6.54
C VAL A 227 57.30 10.80 -5.83
N GLU A 228 57.56 10.72 -4.53
CA GLU A 228 58.12 11.82 -3.73
C GLU A 228 59.64 11.71 -3.56
N HIS A 229 60.19 10.50 -3.69
CA HIS A 229 61.60 10.19 -3.44
C HIS A 229 62.10 9.23 -4.53
N GLU A 230 62.46 9.79 -5.69
CA GLU A 230 62.74 9.02 -6.92
C GLU A 230 63.90 8.01 -6.80
N GLN A 231 64.83 8.24 -5.87
CA GLN A 231 65.93 7.31 -5.60
C GLN A 231 65.54 6.15 -4.65
N GLU A 232 64.38 6.23 -4.00
CA GLU A 232 63.97 5.28 -2.97
C GLU A 232 62.97 4.23 -3.48
N ARG A 233 63.21 2.98 -3.11
CA ARG A 233 62.37 1.84 -3.48
C ARG A 233 61.20 1.69 -2.52
N LEU A 234 60.03 1.30 -3.04
CA LEU A 234 58.88 0.97 -2.19
C LEU A 234 59.14 -0.37 -1.47
N GLN A 235 59.07 -0.37 -0.14
CA GLN A 235 59.37 -1.54 0.71
C GLN A 235 58.30 -1.83 1.76
N PHE A 236 57.43 -0.86 2.07
CA PHE A 236 56.40 -0.97 3.10
C PHE A 236 55.01 -0.73 2.53
N TYR A 237 53.98 -1.21 3.22
CA TYR A 237 52.57 -0.99 2.92
C TYR A 237 51.85 -0.49 4.17
N CYS A 238 51.22 0.67 4.07
CA CYS A 238 50.39 1.22 5.14
C CYS A 238 48.96 0.71 4.99
N ARG A 239 48.50 -0.16 5.90
CA ARG A 239 47.13 -0.69 5.89
C ARG A 239 46.09 0.40 6.19
N SER A 240 46.44 1.36 7.03
CA SER A 240 45.54 2.48 7.39
C SER A 240 45.30 3.43 6.20
N CYS A 241 46.31 3.64 5.35
CA CYS A 241 46.21 4.55 4.20
C CYS A 241 46.00 3.82 2.87
N GLN A 242 46.07 2.49 2.86
CA GLN A 242 46.06 1.65 1.65
C GLN A 242 47.09 2.07 0.58
N ARG A 243 48.30 2.48 1.01
CA ARG A 243 49.36 3.01 0.13
C ARG A 243 50.70 2.31 0.35
N LEU A 244 51.49 2.16 -0.72
CA LEU A 244 52.88 1.71 -0.67
C LEU A 244 53.80 2.85 -0.22
N LEU A 245 54.79 2.54 0.61
CA LEU A 245 55.72 3.50 1.19
C LEU A 245 57.18 3.09 0.94
N CYS A 246 58.05 4.06 0.71
CA CYS A 246 59.49 3.88 0.79
C CYS A 246 60.00 4.11 2.23
N PRO A 247 61.28 3.82 2.53
CA PRO A 247 61.86 4.06 3.86
C PRO A 247 61.72 5.50 4.35
N LEU A 248 61.84 6.49 3.46
CA LEU A 248 61.69 7.92 3.81
C LEU A 248 60.23 8.31 4.10
N CYS A 249 59.26 7.80 3.32
CA CYS A 249 57.84 8.06 3.58
C CYS A 249 57.35 7.42 4.89
N LYS A 250 57.95 6.30 5.32
CA LYS A 250 57.68 5.67 6.63
C LYS A 250 58.05 6.59 7.80
N LEU A 251 59.10 7.40 7.65
CA LEU A 251 59.62 8.29 8.69
C LEU A 251 58.88 9.63 8.77
N ARG A 252 58.08 10.00 7.76
CA ARG A 252 57.27 11.23 7.76
C ARG A 252 56.15 11.15 8.79
N ARG A 253 55.84 12.28 9.43
CA ARG A 253 54.73 12.41 10.41
C ARG A 253 53.35 12.06 9.84
N ALA A 254 53.17 12.10 8.52
CA ALA A 254 51.91 11.73 7.85
C ALA A 254 51.47 10.28 8.10
N HIS A 255 52.40 9.38 8.45
CA HIS A 255 52.09 7.98 8.77
C HIS A 255 52.38 7.60 10.23
N SER A 256 52.53 8.58 11.13
CA SER A 256 52.74 8.30 12.56
C SER A 256 51.52 7.60 13.18
N GLY A 257 51.71 6.45 13.81
CA GLY A 257 50.63 5.67 14.44
C GLY A 257 49.82 4.79 13.49
N HIS A 258 50.15 4.75 12.19
CA HIS A 258 49.49 3.86 11.24
C HIS A 258 50.06 2.43 11.27
N LYS A 259 49.21 1.45 10.92
CA LYS A 259 49.63 0.04 10.81
C LYS A 259 50.39 -0.18 9.51
N ILE A 260 51.72 -0.22 9.60
CA ILE A 260 52.63 -0.41 8.46
C ILE A 260 53.19 -1.82 8.48
N LEU A 261 53.11 -2.51 7.34
CA LEU A 261 53.61 -3.88 7.15
C LEU A 261 54.73 -3.88 6.10
N PRO A 262 55.69 -4.82 6.16
CA PRO A 262 56.57 -5.10 5.02
C PRO A 262 55.75 -5.55 3.80
N ILE A 263 56.17 -5.15 2.59
CA ILE A 263 55.45 -5.50 1.34
C ILE A 263 55.25 -7.00 1.18
N ALA A 264 56.22 -7.83 1.57
CA ALA A 264 56.11 -9.29 1.45
C ALA A 264 54.91 -9.87 2.23
N LEU A 265 54.67 -9.37 3.45
CA LEU A 265 53.54 -9.80 4.29
C LEU A 265 52.21 -9.22 3.78
N ALA A 266 52.22 -7.96 3.35
CA ALA A 266 51.05 -7.32 2.73
C ALA A 266 50.63 -8.04 1.43
N TYR A 267 51.60 -8.49 0.64
CA TYR A 267 51.38 -9.28 -0.57
C TYR A 267 50.66 -10.59 -0.27
N GLN A 268 51.14 -11.38 0.70
CA GLN A 268 50.52 -12.66 1.07
C GLN A 268 49.08 -12.45 1.54
N THR A 269 48.87 -11.51 2.47
CA THR A 269 47.54 -11.23 3.03
C THR A 269 46.53 -10.70 2.00
N LEU A 270 46.93 -9.77 1.12
CA LEU A 270 46.06 -9.27 0.06
C LEU A 270 45.79 -10.32 -1.01
N LYS A 271 46.78 -11.14 -1.37
CA LYS A 271 46.61 -12.23 -2.34
C LYS A 271 45.60 -13.25 -1.83
N GLU A 272 45.74 -13.70 -0.59
CA GLU A 272 44.79 -14.64 0.03
C GLU A 272 43.37 -14.06 0.11
N LYS A 273 43.24 -12.77 0.48
CA LYS A 273 41.94 -12.10 0.55
C LYS A 273 41.26 -12.06 -0.82
N ILE A 274 41.96 -11.61 -1.86
CA ILE A 274 41.42 -11.56 -3.23
C ILE A 274 41.08 -12.97 -3.74
N THR A 275 41.90 -13.98 -3.44
CA THR A 275 41.60 -15.37 -3.80
C THR A 275 40.33 -15.89 -3.13
N LYS A 276 40.11 -15.59 -1.85
CA LYS A 276 38.87 -15.96 -1.14
C LYS A 276 37.65 -15.25 -1.72
N GLU A 277 37.74 -13.95 -1.96
CA GLU A 277 36.66 -13.16 -2.55
C GLU A 277 36.32 -13.65 -3.98
N MET A 278 37.33 -13.92 -4.80
CA MET A 278 37.16 -14.48 -6.14
C MET A 278 36.48 -15.85 -6.11
N ASN A 279 36.95 -16.77 -5.26
CA ASN A 279 36.35 -18.09 -5.13
C ASN A 279 34.90 -18.03 -4.64
N TYR A 280 34.58 -17.06 -3.76
CA TYR A 280 33.20 -16.82 -3.32
C TYR A 280 32.30 -16.34 -4.47
N VAL A 281 32.79 -15.43 -5.32
CA VAL A 281 32.04 -14.99 -6.51
C VAL A 281 31.82 -16.14 -7.47
N PHE A 282 32.85 -16.97 -7.73
CA PHE A 282 32.71 -18.17 -8.57
C PHE A 282 31.73 -19.18 -7.99
N ALA A 283 31.77 -19.45 -6.68
CA ALA A 283 30.85 -20.39 -6.05
C ALA A 283 29.38 -19.95 -6.15
N ASN A 284 29.12 -18.64 -6.19
CA ASN A 284 27.78 -18.09 -6.34
C ASN A 284 27.35 -17.87 -7.79
N GLN A 285 28.23 -18.11 -8.77
CA GLN A 285 27.92 -17.90 -10.19
C GLN A 285 26.71 -18.72 -10.63
N ASP A 286 26.66 -20.00 -10.23
CA ASP A 286 25.54 -20.89 -10.55
C ASP A 286 24.24 -20.43 -9.86
N SER A 287 24.33 -19.88 -8.63
CA SER A 287 23.17 -19.33 -7.94
C SER A 287 22.63 -18.08 -8.64
N VAL A 288 23.49 -17.19 -9.11
CA VAL A 288 23.08 -16.02 -9.89
C VAL A 288 22.45 -16.45 -11.21
N GLN A 289 23.03 -17.44 -11.88
CA GLN A 289 22.46 -17.99 -13.11
C GLN A 289 21.08 -18.62 -12.87
N ALA A 290 20.88 -19.34 -11.76
CA ALA A 290 19.58 -19.88 -11.37
C ALA A 290 18.55 -18.78 -11.05
N GLN A 291 18.99 -17.67 -10.45
CA GLN A 291 18.12 -16.51 -10.23
C GLN A 291 17.72 -15.84 -11.56
N ILE A 292 18.66 -15.73 -12.52
CA ILE A 292 18.38 -15.20 -13.86
C ILE A 292 17.32 -16.08 -14.55
N THR A 293 17.50 -17.40 -14.57
CA THR A 293 16.52 -18.29 -15.21
C THR A 293 15.16 -18.27 -14.50
N GLN A 294 15.13 -18.09 -13.18
CA GLN A 294 13.88 -17.89 -12.44
C GLN A 294 13.17 -16.61 -12.88
N VAL A 295 13.90 -15.49 -13.03
CA VAL A 295 13.32 -14.23 -13.52
C VAL A 295 12.84 -14.37 -14.97
N GLU A 296 13.61 -15.00 -15.85
CA GLU A 296 13.24 -15.25 -17.25
C GLU A 296 11.97 -16.10 -17.34
N SER A 297 11.85 -17.15 -16.53
CA SER A 297 10.65 -17.98 -16.47
C SER A 297 9.43 -17.20 -15.94
N GLY A 298 9.62 -16.32 -14.95
CA GLY A 298 8.58 -15.42 -14.46
C GLY A 298 8.09 -14.44 -15.53
N ILE A 299 9.01 -13.89 -16.34
CA ILE A 299 8.66 -13.03 -17.49
C ILE A 299 7.84 -13.84 -18.51
N ALA A 300 8.33 -15.02 -18.93
CA ALA A 300 7.62 -15.87 -19.89
C ALA A 300 6.22 -16.27 -19.39
N GLN A 301 6.09 -16.62 -18.11
CA GLN A 301 4.80 -16.96 -17.50
C GLN A 301 3.84 -15.76 -17.47
N THR A 302 4.35 -14.55 -17.21
CA THR A 302 3.54 -13.33 -17.23
C THR A 302 2.99 -13.04 -18.63
N GLU A 303 3.79 -13.24 -19.68
CA GLU A 303 3.36 -13.09 -21.07
C GLU A 303 2.25 -14.10 -21.43
N VAL A 304 2.41 -15.38 -21.06
CA VAL A 304 1.39 -16.41 -21.30
C VAL A 304 0.10 -16.09 -20.53
N ASN A 305 0.21 -15.72 -19.25
CA ASN A 305 -0.95 -15.36 -18.43
C ASN A 305 -1.70 -14.14 -18.99
N SER A 306 -0.97 -13.13 -19.47
CA SER A 306 -1.52 -11.95 -20.13
C SER A 306 -2.27 -12.32 -21.41
N ALA A 307 -1.69 -13.21 -22.24
CA ALA A 307 -2.35 -13.71 -23.46
C ALA A 307 -3.66 -14.46 -23.15
N VAL A 308 -3.67 -15.30 -22.10
CA VAL A 308 -4.88 -16.01 -21.65
C VAL A 308 -5.94 -15.02 -21.14
N ALA A 309 -5.56 -14.04 -20.33
CA ALA A 309 -6.49 -13.02 -19.84
C ALA A 309 -7.10 -12.20 -20.98
N LYS A 310 -6.31 -11.87 -22.01
CA LYS A 310 -6.78 -11.19 -23.23
C LYS A 310 -7.78 -12.05 -23.99
N GLU A 311 -7.52 -13.34 -24.16
CA GLU A 311 -8.44 -14.24 -24.85
C GLU A 311 -9.77 -14.42 -24.10
N GLN A 312 -9.72 -14.53 -22.77
CA GLN A 312 -10.92 -14.54 -21.93
C GLN A 312 -11.75 -13.26 -22.09
N SER A 313 -11.09 -12.09 -22.12
CA SER A 313 -11.78 -10.82 -22.39
C SER A 313 -12.44 -10.80 -23.77
N ASN A 314 -11.75 -11.29 -24.81
CA ASN A 314 -12.30 -11.40 -26.16
C ASN A 314 -13.52 -12.34 -26.20
N GLN A 315 -13.46 -13.45 -25.47
CA GLN A 315 -14.54 -14.41 -25.36
C GLN A 315 -15.79 -13.78 -24.72
N CYS A 316 -15.64 -13.04 -23.61
CA CYS A 316 -16.76 -12.34 -22.98
C CYS A 316 -17.43 -11.32 -23.92
N VAL A 317 -16.65 -10.57 -24.71
CA VAL A 317 -17.19 -9.62 -25.70
C VAL A 317 -17.88 -10.35 -26.85
N SER A 318 -17.35 -11.50 -27.28
CA SER A 318 -17.97 -12.35 -28.31
C SER A 318 -19.34 -12.88 -27.87
N GLU A 319 -19.48 -13.29 -26.61
CA GLU A 319 -20.76 -13.70 -26.01
C GLU A 319 -21.76 -12.54 -25.97
N LEU A 320 -21.34 -11.33 -25.61
CA LEU A 320 -22.22 -10.15 -25.68
C LEU A 320 -22.69 -9.88 -27.12
N ARG A 321 -21.77 -10.01 -28.10
CA ARG A 321 -22.09 -9.81 -29.51
C ARG A 321 -23.10 -10.84 -30.01
N SER A 322 -23.01 -12.11 -29.62
CA SER A 322 -23.95 -13.15 -30.06
C SER A 322 -25.37 -12.84 -29.58
N VAL A 323 -25.53 -12.43 -28.32
CA VAL A 323 -26.83 -12.03 -27.75
C VAL A 323 -27.41 -10.81 -28.48
N LEU A 324 -26.57 -9.82 -28.81
CA LEU A 324 -27.02 -8.65 -29.56
C LEU A 324 -27.50 -9.00 -30.99
N VAL A 325 -26.79 -9.91 -31.68
CA VAL A 325 -27.18 -10.39 -33.01
C VAL A 325 -28.48 -11.19 -32.95
N GLU A 326 -28.65 -12.06 -31.95
CA GLU A 326 -29.90 -12.79 -31.73
C GLU A 326 -31.08 -11.83 -31.49
N ARG A 327 -30.88 -10.83 -30.63
CA ARG A 327 -31.89 -9.81 -30.35
C ARG A 327 -32.25 -8.99 -31.58
N GLN A 328 -31.26 -8.61 -32.38
CA GLN A 328 -31.46 -7.91 -33.66
C GLN A 328 -32.33 -8.76 -34.61
N GLY A 329 -32.02 -10.06 -34.75
CA GLY A 329 -32.78 -10.99 -35.56
C GLY A 329 -34.24 -11.12 -35.10
N ALA A 330 -34.48 -11.26 -33.79
CA ALA A 330 -35.82 -11.36 -33.24
C ALA A 330 -36.66 -10.10 -33.51
N LEU A 331 -36.08 -8.91 -33.35
CA LEU A 331 -36.76 -7.64 -33.65
C LEU A 331 -37.06 -7.47 -35.13
N ALA A 332 -36.14 -7.87 -36.02
CA ALA A 332 -36.35 -7.86 -37.46
C ALA A 332 -37.51 -8.77 -37.88
N MET A 333 -37.62 -9.96 -37.29
CA MET A 333 -38.74 -10.88 -37.55
C MET A 333 -40.09 -10.32 -37.11
N LEU A 334 -40.14 -9.59 -35.98
CA LEU A 334 -41.37 -8.91 -35.55
C LEU A 334 -41.78 -7.80 -36.52
N LEU A 335 -40.81 -7.02 -37.02
CA LEU A 335 -41.04 -5.97 -38.02
C LEU A 335 -41.57 -6.56 -39.33
N GLU A 336 -40.93 -7.61 -39.84
CA GLU A 336 -41.35 -8.30 -41.06
C GLU A 336 -42.73 -8.96 -40.89
N GLY A 337 -43.01 -9.55 -39.73
CA GLY A 337 -44.34 -10.08 -39.42
C GLY A 337 -45.43 -9.00 -39.43
N ALA A 338 -45.17 -7.83 -38.86
CA ALA A 338 -46.10 -6.70 -38.89
C ALA A 338 -46.28 -6.15 -40.31
N ARG A 339 -45.18 -6.04 -41.07
CA ARG A 339 -45.20 -5.65 -42.48
C ARG A 339 -46.04 -6.62 -43.31
N ALA A 340 -45.82 -7.92 -43.19
CA ALA A 340 -46.55 -8.94 -43.93
C ALA A 340 -48.05 -8.92 -43.62
N LYS A 341 -48.44 -8.76 -42.35
CA LYS A 341 -49.84 -8.64 -41.94
C LYS A 341 -50.51 -7.40 -42.55
N ARG A 342 -49.86 -6.24 -42.47
CA ARG A 342 -50.38 -4.98 -43.03
C ARG A 342 -50.47 -5.04 -44.55
N ALA A 343 -49.43 -5.53 -45.22
CA ALA A 343 -49.42 -5.73 -46.67
C ALA A 343 -50.51 -6.71 -47.12
N GLY A 344 -50.71 -7.80 -46.37
CA GLY A 344 -51.79 -8.75 -46.61
C GLY A 344 -53.18 -8.12 -46.51
N ALA A 345 -53.44 -7.32 -45.46
CA ALA A 345 -54.70 -6.61 -45.29
C ALA A 345 -54.97 -5.60 -46.42
N LEU A 346 -53.95 -4.86 -46.84
CA LEU A 346 -54.05 -3.90 -47.94
C LEU A 346 -54.26 -4.59 -49.29
N ASN A 347 -53.54 -5.70 -49.56
CA ASN A 347 -53.72 -6.49 -50.78
C ASN A 347 -55.10 -7.15 -50.84
N ALA A 348 -55.62 -7.64 -49.71
CA ALA A 348 -56.98 -8.17 -49.65
C ALA A 348 -58.03 -7.10 -49.95
N GLN A 349 -57.87 -5.90 -49.38
CA GLN A 349 -58.74 -4.76 -49.69
C GLN A 349 -58.65 -4.36 -51.17
N LEU A 350 -57.45 -4.37 -51.74
CA LEU A 350 -57.21 -4.08 -53.15
C LEU A 350 -57.90 -5.11 -54.06
N SER A 351 -57.79 -6.41 -53.75
CA SER A 351 -58.48 -7.47 -54.47
C SER A 351 -60.00 -7.37 -54.36
N GLU A 352 -60.54 -7.07 -53.18
CA GLU A 352 -61.98 -6.85 -53.02
C GLU A 352 -62.46 -5.67 -53.89
N LYS A 353 -61.74 -4.53 -53.87
CA LYS A 353 -62.12 -3.36 -54.68
C LYS A 353 -61.95 -3.61 -56.18
N GLN A 354 -60.94 -4.38 -56.61
CA GLN A 354 -60.78 -4.82 -57.99
C GLN A 354 -61.95 -5.72 -58.44
N SER A 355 -62.39 -6.68 -57.61
CA SER A 355 -63.54 -7.53 -57.93
C SER A 355 -64.85 -6.76 -58.10
N LEU A 356 -64.99 -5.59 -57.46
CA LEU A 356 -66.13 -4.70 -57.68
C LEU A 356 -66.13 -4.09 -59.09
N LEU A 357 -64.96 -3.86 -59.68
CA LEU A 357 -64.84 -3.39 -61.07
C LEU A 357 -65.14 -4.51 -62.07
N GLU A 358 -64.83 -5.76 -61.72
CA GLU A 358 -65.18 -6.94 -62.54
C GLU A 358 -66.71 -7.18 -62.61
N ASN A 359 -67.49 -6.60 -61.70
CA ASN A 359 -68.97 -6.57 -61.77
C ASN A 359 -69.52 -5.62 -62.87
N ALA A 360 -68.70 -5.13 -63.80
CA ALA A 360 -69.16 -4.35 -64.96
C ALA A 360 -70.30 -5.06 -65.73
N GLY A 361 -70.30 -6.40 -65.77
CA GLY A 361 -71.37 -7.21 -66.34
C GLY A 361 -72.73 -7.06 -65.65
N LEU A 362 -72.76 -6.74 -64.35
CA LEU A 362 -74.01 -6.44 -63.64
C LEU A 362 -74.59 -5.11 -64.10
N LEU A 363 -73.75 -4.10 -64.36
CA LEU A 363 -74.19 -2.81 -64.86
C LEU A 363 -74.74 -2.92 -66.29
N THR A 364 -74.06 -3.65 -67.18
CA THR A 364 -74.58 -3.91 -68.53
C THR A 364 -75.86 -4.75 -68.48
N TYR A 365 -75.93 -5.77 -67.62
CA TYR A 365 -77.17 -6.53 -67.39
C TYR A 365 -78.31 -5.65 -66.87
N THR A 366 -78.05 -4.74 -65.92
CA THR A 366 -79.07 -3.81 -65.43
C THR A 366 -79.57 -2.87 -66.52
N GLN A 367 -78.68 -2.43 -67.42
CA GLN A 367 -79.07 -1.58 -68.56
C GLN A 367 -79.96 -2.33 -69.56
N GLU A 368 -79.69 -3.61 -69.82
CA GLU A 368 -80.55 -4.44 -70.67
C GLU A 368 -81.88 -4.78 -69.99
N LEU A 369 -81.89 -5.10 -68.70
CA LEU A 369 -83.12 -5.36 -67.93
C LEU A 369 -84.10 -4.17 -67.95
N LEU A 370 -83.59 -2.94 -67.96
CA LEU A 370 -84.41 -1.73 -68.06
C LEU A 370 -85.14 -1.59 -69.41
N LYS A 371 -84.77 -2.37 -70.43
CA LYS A 371 -85.46 -2.41 -71.74
C LYS A 371 -86.57 -3.47 -71.81
N GLU A 372 -86.74 -4.29 -70.77
CA GLU A 372 -87.75 -5.34 -70.74
C GLU A 372 -89.17 -4.74 -70.77
N THR A 373 -90.05 -5.33 -71.57
CA THR A 373 -91.40 -4.81 -71.81
C THR A 373 -92.49 -5.61 -71.09
N ASP A 374 -92.22 -6.89 -70.76
CA ASP A 374 -93.14 -7.71 -69.99
C ASP A 374 -93.09 -7.37 -68.49
N GLN A 375 -94.23 -6.93 -67.95
CA GLN A 375 -94.33 -6.43 -66.58
C GLN A 375 -94.01 -7.52 -65.54
N SER A 376 -94.48 -8.75 -65.75
CA SER A 376 -94.22 -9.89 -64.84
C SER A 376 -92.75 -10.29 -64.81
N CYS A 377 -92.12 -10.46 -65.97
CA CYS A 377 -90.71 -10.82 -66.10
C CYS A 377 -89.80 -9.73 -65.53
N PHE A 378 -90.12 -8.45 -65.81
CA PHE A 378 -89.37 -7.33 -65.24
C PHE A 378 -89.41 -7.33 -63.72
N VAL A 379 -90.59 -7.43 -63.10
CA VAL A 379 -90.72 -7.41 -61.63
C VAL A 379 -89.98 -8.58 -60.97
N GLN A 380 -90.01 -9.77 -61.58
CA GLN A 380 -89.29 -10.95 -61.07
C GLN A 380 -87.76 -10.74 -61.09
N ALA A 381 -87.21 -10.21 -62.18
CA ALA A 381 -85.78 -9.98 -62.31
C ALA A 381 -85.31 -8.73 -61.53
N ALA A 382 -86.06 -7.63 -61.58
CA ALA A 382 -85.73 -6.35 -60.95
C ALA A 382 -85.47 -6.47 -59.45
N ARG A 383 -86.23 -7.30 -58.72
CA ARG A 383 -86.02 -7.51 -57.28
C ARG A 383 -84.66 -8.13 -56.97
N VAL A 384 -84.22 -9.10 -57.78
CA VAL A 384 -82.91 -9.76 -57.61
C VAL A 384 -81.78 -8.78 -57.95
N THR A 385 -81.92 -8.03 -59.04
CA THR A 385 -80.91 -7.08 -59.50
C THR A 385 -80.78 -5.89 -58.56
N HIS A 386 -81.89 -5.37 -58.04
CA HIS A 386 -81.91 -4.32 -57.02
C HIS A 386 -81.13 -4.75 -55.76
N ASN A 387 -81.37 -5.96 -55.25
CA ASN A 387 -80.62 -6.48 -54.10
C ASN A 387 -79.11 -6.59 -54.36
N ARG A 388 -78.69 -6.90 -55.59
CA ARG A 388 -77.26 -6.94 -55.97
C ARG A 388 -76.66 -5.53 -56.06
N LEU A 389 -77.41 -4.56 -56.60
CA LEU A 389 -76.98 -3.17 -56.69
C LEU A 389 -76.88 -2.50 -55.32
N VAL A 390 -77.85 -2.72 -54.43
CA VAL A 390 -77.81 -2.19 -53.05
C VAL A 390 -76.55 -2.66 -52.33
N LYS A 391 -76.23 -3.96 -52.41
CA LYS A 391 -75.00 -4.52 -51.83
C LYS A 391 -73.71 -3.92 -52.44
N ALA A 392 -73.72 -3.63 -53.74
CA ALA A 392 -72.57 -2.98 -54.39
C ALA A 392 -72.42 -1.52 -53.95
N ILE A 393 -73.53 -0.79 -53.82
CA ILE A 393 -73.57 0.61 -53.36
C ILE A 393 -73.08 0.72 -51.91
N GLU A 394 -73.54 -0.15 -51.02
CA GLU A 394 -73.07 -0.21 -49.61
C GLU A 394 -71.55 -0.37 -49.53
N LYS A 395 -70.96 -1.20 -50.40
CA LYS A 395 -69.50 -1.40 -50.48
C LYS A 395 -68.74 -0.19 -51.02
N LEU A 396 -69.40 0.80 -51.63
CA LEU A 396 -68.78 2.00 -52.21
C LEU A 396 -68.86 3.22 -51.28
N GLN A 397 -69.83 3.27 -50.37
CA GLN A 397 -70.16 4.50 -49.61
C GLN A 397 -69.10 4.96 -48.60
N HIS A 398 -68.15 4.10 -48.19
CA HIS A 398 -67.06 4.47 -47.29
C HIS A 398 -65.71 3.87 -47.72
N PHE A 399 -64.66 4.71 -47.70
CA PHE A 399 -63.28 4.29 -47.94
C PHE A 399 -62.36 4.73 -46.81
N SER A 400 -61.70 3.75 -46.20
CA SER A 400 -60.56 3.91 -45.32
C SER A 400 -59.60 2.76 -45.59
N LEU A 401 -58.30 2.99 -45.42
CA LEU A 401 -57.32 1.91 -45.54
C LEU A 401 -57.59 0.83 -44.48
N SER A 402 -57.48 -0.44 -44.88
CA SER A 402 -57.65 -1.58 -43.96
C SER A 402 -56.51 -1.71 -42.93
N ALA A 403 -55.38 -1.05 -43.16
CA ALA A 403 -54.25 -0.98 -42.24
C ALA A 403 -53.44 0.32 -42.42
N ASP A 404 -52.80 0.81 -41.35
CA ASP A 404 -51.87 1.94 -41.38
C ASP A 404 -50.50 1.50 -41.95
N PRO A 405 -49.97 2.15 -43.01
CA PRO A 405 -48.66 1.83 -43.59
C PRO A 405 -47.47 2.32 -42.72
N SER A 406 -47.70 3.14 -41.70
CA SER A 406 -46.66 3.73 -40.86
C SER A 406 -45.99 2.75 -39.90
N PHE A 407 -44.67 2.83 -39.77
CA PHE A 407 -43.88 2.05 -38.79
C PHE A 407 -43.33 2.92 -37.64
N ARG A 408 -43.93 4.09 -37.38
CA ARG A 408 -43.45 5.03 -36.34
C ARG A 408 -43.29 4.42 -34.93
N HIS A 409 -44.02 3.36 -34.64
CA HIS A 409 -43.96 2.64 -33.35
C HIS A 409 -42.83 1.60 -33.25
N PHE A 410 -42.07 1.38 -34.32
CA PHE A 410 -40.90 0.50 -34.34
C PHE A 410 -39.61 1.30 -34.16
N GLN A 411 -39.50 2.01 -33.03
CA GLN A 411 -38.28 2.72 -32.65
C GLN A 411 -37.57 1.96 -31.53
N MET A 412 -36.25 1.85 -31.63
CA MET A 412 -35.41 1.21 -30.62
C MET A 412 -34.62 2.27 -29.87
N ASP A 413 -34.79 2.32 -28.55
CA ASP A 413 -33.92 3.10 -27.66
C ASP A 413 -32.84 2.18 -27.11
N VAL A 414 -31.57 2.56 -27.33
CA VAL A 414 -30.37 1.83 -26.87
C VAL A 414 -29.58 2.60 -25.81
N SER A 415 -30.12 3.72 -25.32
CA SER A 415 -29.38 4.66 -24.47
C SER A 415 -28.93 4.03 -23.14
N ARG A 416 -29.74 3.14 -22.57
CA ARG A 416 -29.43 2.44 -21.31
C ARG A 416 -28.33 1.40 -21.54
N GLU A 417 -28.45 0.64 -22.63
CA GLU A 417 -27.53 -0.43 -23.01
C GLU A 417 -26.15 0.14 -23.37
N LEU A 418 -26.11 1.25 -24.12
CA LEU A 418 -24.86 1.95 -24.42
C LEU A 418 -24.16 2.45 -23.16
N LYS A 419 -24.92 2.98 -22.18
CA LYS A 419 -24.33 3.39 -20.89
C LYS A 419 -23.75 2.19 -20.14
N ALA A 420 -24.48 1.09 -20.07
CA ALA A 420 -24.02 -0.14 -19.41
C ALA A 420 -22.76 -0.73 -20.08
N LEU A 421 -22.70 -0.71 -21.42
CA LEU A 421 -21.52 -1.16 -22.17
C LEU A 421 -20.32 -0.20 -22.00
N SER A 422 -20.56 1.10 -21.87
CA SER A 422 -19.49 2.11 -21.70
C SER A 422 -18.88 2.10 -20.29
N SER A 423 -19.58 1.57 -19.29
CA SER A 423 -19.13 1.47 -17.90
C SER A 423 -18.58 0.07 -17.55
N MET A 424 -18.21 -0.74 -18.55
CA MET A 424 -17.63 -2.06 -18.31
C MET A 424 -16.14 -1.95 -18.01
N ASP A 425 -15.74 -2.35 -16.81
CA ASP A 425 -14.35 -2.37 -16.35
C ASP A 425 -13.93 -3.78 -15.92
N PHE A 426 -12.62 -3.98 -15.74
CA PHE A 426 -12.12 -5.20 -15.11
C PHE A 426 -12.66 -5.32 -13.69
N ILE A 427 -13.01 -6.54 -13.29
CA ILE A 427 -13.51 -6.80 -11.94
C ILE A 427 -12.38 -6.50 -10.94
N GLN A 428 -12.64 -5.57 -10.04
CA GLN A 428 -11.74 -5.25 -8.95
C GLN A 428 -12.22 -5.94 -7.68
N ALA A 429 -11.29 -6.42 -6.86
CA ALA A 429 -11.62 -6.91 -5.53
C ALA A 429 -12.22 -5.78 -4.69
N PRO A 430 -13.15 -6.07 -3.75
CA PRO A 430 -13.71 -5.04 -2.90
C PRO A 430 -12.61 -4.36 -2.07
N LEU A 431 -12.75 -3.05 -1.84
CA LEU A 431 -11.87 -2.34 -0.92
C LEU A 431 -12.10 -2.82 0.51
N ALA A 432 -11.13 -2.55 1.39
CA ALA A 432 -11.22 -2.87 2.82
C ALA A 432 -12.51 -2.30 3.43
N PRO A 433 -13.40 -3.14 4.01
CA PRO A 433 -14.56 -2.67 4.75
C PRO A 433 -14.15 -1.83 5.96
N VAL A 434 -15.00 -0.89 6.37
CA VAL A 434 -14.76 -0.07 7.57
C VAL A 434 -15.73 -0.50 8.66
N ILE A 435 -15.22 -1.02 9.78
CA ILE A 435 -16.02 -1.39 10.95
C ILE A 435 -16.60 -0.13 11.59
N ASP A 436 -17.92 -0.11 11.78
CA ASP A 436 -18.65 0.97 12.45
C ASP A 436 -18.60 0.74 13.97
N THR A 437 -17.64 1.40 14.63
CA THR A 437 -17.42 1.31 16.07
C THR A 437 -18.57 1.86 16.91
N GLN A 438 -19.48 2.66 16.34
CA GLN A 438 -20.63 3.21 17.07
C GLN A 438 -21.79 2.21 17.14
N LYS A 439 -21.95 1.37 16.11
CA LYS A 439 -23.00 0.34 16.04
C LYS A 439 -22.54 -1.01 16.57
N THR A 440 -21.22 -1.24 16.52
CA THR A 440 -20.59 -2.46 17.02
C THR A 440 -20.67 -2.51 18.55
N LEU A 441 -21.03 -3.67 19.09
CA LEU A 441 -21.30 -3.85 20.51
C LEU A 441 -20.88 -5.24 20.99
N ALA A 442 -20.18 -5.31 22.13
CA ALA A 442 -20.02 -6.53 22.92
C ALA A 442 -20.92 -6.46 24.18
N TYR A 443 -21.79 -7.46 24.36
CA TYR A 443 -22.64 -7.62 25.54
C TYR A 443 -22.73 -9.11 25.91
N ASP A 444 -23.88 -9.76 25.71
CA ASP A 444 -24.02 -11.22 25.80
C ASP A 444 -23.33 -11.95 24.63
N GLN A 445 -23.34 -11.31 23.47
CA GLN A 445 -22.65 -11.72 22.25
C GLN A 445 -21.87 -10.52 21.70
N LEU A 446 -21.21 -10.68 20.54
CA LEU A 446 -20.56 -9.56 19.85
C LEU A 446 -21.27 -9.32 18.53
N TYR A 447 -21.88 -8.14 18.44
CA TYR A 447 -22.52 -7.63 17.25
C TYR A 447 -21.54 -6.71 16.51
N LEU A 448 -21.13 -7.11 15.32
CA LEU A 448 -20.20 -6.35 14.48
C LEU A 448 -20.98 -5.73 13.32
N CYS A 449 -20.74 -4.44 13.06
CA CYS A 449 -21.25 -3.75 11.88
C CYS A 449 -20.11 -3.13 11.10
N TRP A 450 -20.22 -3.13 9.77
CA TRP A 450 -19.27 -2.46 8.89
C TRP A 450 -19.99 -1.78 7.73
N ARG A 451 -19.23 -1.02 6.94
CA ARG A 451 -19.69 -0.42 5.69
C ARG A 451 -18.60 -0.52 4.64
N LEU A 452 -19.01 -0.72 3.40
CA LEU A 452 -18.09 -0.71 2.27
C LEU A 452 -17.90 0.75 1.77
N PRO A 453 -16.68 1.18 1.41
CA PRO A 453 -16.46 2.50 0.81
C PRO A 453 -17.32 2.70 -0.45
N GLN A 454 -17.76 3.94 -0.71
CA GLN A 454 -18.65 4.23 -1.84
C GLN A 454 -18.00 3.97 -3.21
N ASP A 455 -16.68 4.17 -3.29
CA ASP A 455 -15.89 3.95 -4.50
C ASP A 455 -15.47 2.47 -4.69
N SER A 456 -15.89 1.58 -3.79
CA SER A 456 -15.52 0.16 -3.85
C SER A 456 -16.38 -0.62 -4.84
N ALA A 457 -15.77 -1.59 -5.51
CA ALA A 457 -16.51 -2.68 -6.13
C ALA A 457 -17.41 -3.39 -5.10
N PRO A 458 -18.63 -3.81 -5.46
CA PRO A 458 -19.55 -4.45 -4.53
C PRO A 458 -19.00 -5.81 -4.06
N ALA A 459 -19.14 -6.07 -2.76
CA ALA A 459 -18.89 -7.38 -2.18
C ALA A 459 -20.18 -8.22 -2.19
N TRP A 460 -20.06 -9.50 -2.52
CA TRP A 460 -21.17 -10.46 -2.52
C TRP A 460 -21.36 -11.11 -1.15
N HIS A 461 -20.24 -11.37 -0.47
CA HIS A 461 -20.21 -11.88 0.89
C HIS A 461 -18.96 -11.35 1.62
N TYR A 462 -18.95 -11.48 2.94
CA TYR A 462 -17.84 -11.06 3.79
C TYR A 462 -17.29 -12.23 4.59
N SER A 463 -16.02 -12.13 4.95
CA SER A 463 -15.35 -13.03 5.89
C SER A 463 -14.94 -12.22 7.10
N VAL A 464 -15.42 -12.62 8.28
CA VAL A 464 -15.13 -11.97 9.56
C VAL A 464 -14.15 -12.85 10.32
N GLU A 465 -13.02 -12.27 10.71
CA GLU A 465 -12.01 -12.95 11.50
C GLU A 465 -11.90 -12.29 12.87
N TYR A 466 -11.82 -13.11 13.91
CA TYR A 466 -11.68 -12.66 15.29
C TYR A 466 -10.70 -13.53 16.08
N LEU A 467 -10.00 -12.93 17.04
CA LEU A 467 -9.13 -13.65 17.96
C LEU A 467 -9.24 -13.07 19.38
N ARG A 468 -9.12 -13.94 20.39
CA ARG A 468 -9.05 -13.52 21.79
C ARG A 468 -7.60 -13.18 22.15
N LYS A 469 -7.37 -11.96 22.64
CA LYS A 469 -6.05 -11.54 23.12
C LYS A 469 -5.75 -12.23 24.45
N VAL A 470 -4.80 -13.16 24.45
CA VAL A 470 -4.33 -13.83 25.67
C VAL A 470 -3.20 -12.97 26.28
N GLY A 471 -3.52 -12.16 27.31
CA GLY A 471 -2.50 -11.39 28.05
C GLY A 471 -3.10 -10.25 28.88
N GLY A 472 -2.91 -10.30 30.20
CA GLY A 472 -3.44 -9.36 31.19
C GLY A 472 -2.88 -7.93 31.09
N ALA A 473 -3.46 -7.05 31.92
CA ALA A 473 -3.41 -5.58 31.93
C ALA A 473 -2.03 -4.87 32.01
N GLY A 474 -0.92 -5.49 31.58
CA GLY A 474 0.43 -4.91 31.67
C GLY A 474 1.32 -5.07 30.42
N ALA A 475 0.85 -5.65 29.32
CA ALA A 475 1.69 -5.83 28.12
C ALA A 475 1.66 -4.59 27.19
N LEU A 476 2.78 -3.88 27.19
CA LEU A 476 3.17 -2.77 26.31
C LEU A 476 2.68 -2.93 24.85
N TRP A 477 2.12 -1.87 24.29
CA TRP A 477 1.71 -1.78 22.88
C TRP A 477 2.88 -2.04 21.92
N GLY A 478 2.66 -2.89 20.92
CA GLY A 478 3.53 -3.00 19.75
C GLY A 478 4.39 -4.26 19.66
N ARG A 479 3.77 -5.43 19.47
CA ARG A 479 4.38 -6.53 18.70
C ARG A 479 3.32 -7.55 18.30
N VAL A 480 2.85 -7.48 17.07
CA VAL A 480 2.26 -8.62 16.37
C VAL A 480 3.43 -9.42 15.81
N LEU A 481 3.56 -10.69 16.21
CA LEU A 481 4.54 -11.61 15.65
C LEU A 481 4.04 -12.06 14.28
N SER A 482 4.82 -11.74 13.24
CA SER A 482 4.67 -12.34 11.91
C SER A 482 4.94 -13.84 11.97
N GLU A 483 4.15 -14.60 11.23
CA GLU A 483 4.22 -16.05 11.07
C GLU A 483 5.64 -16.53 10.75
N GLY A 484 6.16 -17.42 11.61
CA GLY A 484 7.43 -18.08 11.40
C GLY A 484 7.73 -19.06 12.54
N SER A 485 7.71 -20.35 12.19
CA SER A 485 8.34 -21.48 12.88
C SER A 485 7.58 -22.17 14.02
N SER A 486 7.22 -23.43 13.71
CA SER A 486 6.78 -24.49 14.62
C SER A 486 7.74 -24.72 15.79
N GLY A 487 7.17 -24.91 16.99
CA GLY A 487 7.80 -25.67 18.07
C GLY A 487 7.47 -25.23 19.49
N SER A 488 6.63 -26.03 20.18
CA SER A 488 6.50 -26.18 21.64
C SER A 488 5.50 -25.29 22.42
N ASN A 489 4.30 -25.86 22.66
CA ASN A 489 3.39 -25.67 23.81
C ASN A 489 3.15 -24.25 24.35
N GLY A 490 2.54 -23.40 23.51
CA GLY A 490 1.81 -22.21 23.95
C GLY A 490 0.45 -22.18 23.25
N THR A 491 -0.61 -21.94 24.00
CA THR A 491 -2.02 -21.91 23.54
C THR A 491 -2.16 -21.18 22.21
N HIS A 492 -2.63 -21.88 21.17
CA HIS A 492 -2.74 -21.38 19.80
C HIS A 492 -3.53 -20.07 19.74
N CYS A 493 -2.86 -18.98 19.35
CA CYS A 493 -3.50 -17.71 19.01
C CYS A 493 -3.88 -17.74 17.53
N SER A 494 -4.86 -18.56 17.16
CA SER A 494 -5.37 -18.66 15.78
C SER A 494 -6.61 -17.80 15.58
N TRP A 495 -6.65 -17.06 14.48
CA TRP A 495 -7.85 -16.38 14.02
C TRP A 495 -8.98 -17.39 13.83
N GLN A 496 -10.11 -17.14 14.48
CA GLN A 496 -11.38 -17.81 14.21
C GLN A 496 -12.09 -17.05 13.10
N ARG A 497 -12.84 -17.76 12.25
CA ARG A 497 -13.41 -17.18 11.02
C ARG A 497 -14.89 -17.53 10.88
N LEU A 498 -15.67 -16.53 10.50
CA LEU A 498 -17.03 -16.68 9.97
C LEU A 498 -16.99 -16.34 8.49
N ASP A 499 -17.27 -17.33 7.66
CA ASP A 499 -17.32 -17.18 6.21
C ASP A 499 -18.74 -16.94 5.72
N ASP A 500 -18.83 -16.46 4.47
CA ASP A 500 -20.08 -16.27 3.74
C ASP A 500 -21.13 -15.40 4.47
N VAL A 501 -20.67 -14.40 5.20
CA VAL A 501 -21.56 -13.46 5.88
C VAL A 501 -22.26 -12.58 4.84
N GLY A 502 -23.57 -12.79 4.69
CA GLY A 502 -24.45 -11.93 3.90
C GLY A 502 -24.76 -10.63 4.63
N GLY A 503 -24.63 -9.50 3.93
CA GLY A 503 -24.93 -8.17 4.48
C GLY A 503 -23.74 -7.48 5.15
N THR A 504 -24.02 -6.48 5.99
CA THR A 504 -23.01 -5.57 6.58
C THR A 504 -22.88 -5.70 8.09
N SER A 505 -23.34 -6.83 8.64
CA SER A 505 -23.25 -7.13 10.07
C SER A 505 -23.13 -8.62 10.35
N ALA A 506 -22.48 -8.98 11.45
CA ALA A 506 -22.38 -10.35 11.96
C ALA A 506 -22.58 -10.39 13.47
N VAL A 507 -23.01 -11.55 13.97
CA VAL A 507 -23.06 -11.87 15.39
C VAL A 507 -22.05 -12.98 15.66
N ILE A 508 -21.19 -12.79 16.65
CA ILE A 508 -20.23 -13.80 17.13
C ILE A 508 -20.71 -14.28 18.50
N ASP A 509 -20.93 -15.59 18.62
CA ASP A 509 -21.39 -16.25 19.84
C ASP A 509 -20.21 -16.88 20.62
N LYS A 510 -20.52 -17.47 21.79
CA LYS A 510 -19.57 -18.25 22.62
C LYS A 510 -18.29 -17.49 23.01
N LEU A 511 -18.44 -16.22 23.35
CA LEU A 511 -17.34 -15.39 23.81
C LEU A 511 -17.01 -15.68 25.27
N GLU A 512 -15.73 -15.57 25.62
CA GLU A 512 -15.31 -15.51 27.01
C GLU A 512 -15.51 -14.09 27.54
N MET A 513 -16.12 -14.01 28.72
CA MET A 513 -16.28 -12.75 29.45
C MET A 513 -14.92 -12.27 29.99
N ASP A 514 -14.82 -10.99 30.33
CA ASP A 514 -13.60 -10.35 30.85
C ASP A 514 -12.39 -10.50 29.91
N SER A 515 -12.62 -10.41 28.60
CA SER A 515 -11.63 -10.66 27.56
C SER A 515 -11.64 -9.58 26.48
N VAL A 516 -10.50 -9.43 25.78
CA VAL A 516 -10.38 -8.51 24.64
C VAL A 516 -10.34 -9.31 23.34
N TYR A 517 -11.22 -8.96 22.41
CA TYR A 517 -11.27 -9.54 21.08
C TYR A 517 -10.75 -8.56 20.03
N ILE A 518 -9.90 -9.05 19.13
CA ILE A 518 -9.43 -8.32 17.94
C ILE A 518 -10.24 -8.82 16.77
N LEU A 519 -10.82 -7.91 15.98
CA LEU A 519 -11.72 -8.23 14.88
C LEU A 519 -11.28 -7.55 13.59
N ARG A 520 -11.42 -8.26 12.47
CA ARG A 520 -11.23 -7.71 11.13
C ARG A 520 -12.21 -8.34 10.13
N VAL A 521 -12.55 -7.60 9.09
CA VAL A 521 -13.52 -8.03 8.06
C VAL A 521 -12.93 -7.79 6.68
N ARG A 522 -13.18 -8.68 5.73
CA ARG A 522 -12.87 -8.46 4.31
C ARG A 522 -14.05 -8.83 3.42
N GLY A 523 -14.20 -8.11 2.31
CA GLY A 523 -15.21 -8.39 1.29
C GLY A 523 -14.69 -9.35 0.23
N CYS A 524 -15.59 -10.11 -0.39
CA CYS A 524 -15.28 -11.00 -1.51
C CYS A 524 -16.24 -10.76 -2.68
N ASN A 525 -15.72 -10.82 -3.90
CA ASN A 525 -16.51 -10.86 -5.13
C ASN A 525 -15.83 -11.78 -6.16
N LYS A 526 -16.21 -11.69 -7.45
CA LYS A 526 -15.61 -12.52 -8.52
C LYS A 526 -14.10 -12.38 -8.67
N ALA A 527 -13.52 -11.24 -8.31
CA ALA A 527 -12.07 -11.04 -8.32
C ALA A 527 -11.37 -11.69 -7.11
N GLY A 528 -12.13 -12.20 -6.14
CA GLY A 528 -11.64 -12.82 -4.92
C GLY A 528 -11.81 -11.92 -3.70
N PHE A 529 -11.01 -12.19 -2.68
CA PHE A 529 -11.00 -11.44 -1.43
C PHE A 529 -10.24 -10.13 -1.58
N GLY A 530 -10.86 -9.06 -1.10
CA GLY A 530 -10.22 -7.77 -0.88
C GLY A 530 -9.31 -7.75 0.34
N GLU A 531 -8.81 -6.55 0.65
CA GLU A 531 -8.03 -6.30 1.85
C GLU A 531 -8.88 -6.41 3.13
N HIS A 532 -8.21 -6.66 4.25
CA HIS A 532 -8.86 -6.67 5.56
C HIS A 532 -9.08 -5.23 6.04
N SER A 533 -10.18 -5.02 6.78
CA SER A 533 -10.42 -3.81 7.54
C SER A 533 -9.31 -3.55 8.55
N GLU A 534 -9.23 -2.31 9.03
CA GLU A 534 -8.49 -2.02 10.25
C GLU A 534 -8.98 -2.90 11.41
N GLU A 535 -8.05 -3.32 12.25
CA GLU A 535 -8.33 -4.16 13.39
C GLU A 535 -9.02 -3.35 14.50
N VAL A 536 -10.18 -3.82 14.95
CA VAL A 536 -10.93 -3.21 16.05
C VAL A 536 -10.82 -4.08 17.29
N TYR A 537 -10.65 -3.42 18.43
CA TYR A 537 -10.53 -4.06 19.75
C TYR A 537 -11.84 -3.86 20.51
N LEU A 538 -12.46 -4.96 20.93
CA LEU A 538 -13.68 -4.93 21.74
C LEU A 538 -13.46 -5.68 23.04
N HIS A 539 -13.93 -5.09 24.12
CA HIS A 539 -13.91 -5.71 25.43
C HIS A 539 -15.25 -6.37 25.71
N THR A 540 -15.24 -7.64 26.11
CA THR A 540 -16.44 -8.31 26.62
C THR A 540 -16.70 -7.88 28.06
N PRO A 541 -17.97 -7.90 28.52
CA PRO A 541 -18.31 -7.55 29.90
C PRO A 541 -17.50 -8.34 30.95
N PRO A 542 -17.23 -7.78 32.14
CA PRO A 542 -16.40 -8.41 33.17
C PRO A 542 -17.03 -9.64 33.83
N ALA A 543 -18.32 -9.89 33.59
CA ALA A 543 -19.07 -11.03 34.11
C ALA A 543 -20.20 -11.41 33.14
N PRO A 544 -20.77 -12.63 33.24
CA PRO A 544 -21.95 -13.03 32.47
C PRO A 544 -23.09 -12.02 32.59
N VAL A 545 -23.75 -11.76 31.45
CA VAL A 545 -24.86 -10.82 31.39
C VAL A 545 -26.09 -11.38 32.09
N LEU A 546 -26.64 -10.62 33.03
CA LEU A 546 -27.91 -10.91 33.69
C LEU A 546 -29.04 -10.24 32.92
N SER A 547 -30.00 -11.04 32.47
CA SER A 547 -31.25 -10.58 31.85
C SER A 547 -32.39 -10.66 32.86
N PHE A 548 -33.13 -9.57 33.00
CA PHE A 548 -34.27 -9.46 33.90
C PHE A 548 -35.27 -8.42 33.37
N CYS A 549 -36.49 -8.46 33.90
CA CYS A 549 -37.54 -7.48 33.64
C CYS A 549 -37.74 -6.58 34.86
N LEU A 550 -38.25 -5.37 34.63
CA LEU A 550 -38.61 -4.45 35.71
C LEU A 550 -39.98 -4.87 36.28
N ASP A 551 -40.01 -5.27 37.55
CA ASP A 551 -41.22 -5.72 38.23
C ASP A 551 -42.02 -4.52 38.75
N SER A 552 -43.27 -4.38 38.27
CA SER A 552 -44.19 -3.32 38.69
C SER A 552 -44.91 -3.62 40.02
N ARG A 553 -44.81 -4.84 40.55
CA ARG A 553 -45.49 -5.24 41.81
C ARG A 553 -44.94 -4.53 43.05
N TRP A 554 -43.75 -3.96 42.94
CA TRP A 554 -43.03 -3.30 44.05
C TRP A 554 -43.19 -1.78 44.05
N GLY A 555 -43.80 -1.21 43.01
CA GLY A 555 -43.97 0.24 42.87
C GLY A 555 -45.05 0.78 43.79
N LEU A 556 -44.68 1.69 44.70
CA LEU A 556 -45.60 2.38 45.63
C LEU A 556 -46.70 3.18 44.90
N HIS A 557 -46.50 3.53 43.62
CA HIS A 557 -47.40 4.36 42.83
C HIS A 557 -47.52 3.88 41.37
N ALA A 558 -48.25 2.79 41.14
CA ALA A 558 -48.48 2.21 39.80
C ALA A 558 -49.04 3.20 38.74
N GLU A 559 -49.69 4.30 39.17
CA GLU A 559 -50.19 5.35 38.28
C GLU A 559 -49.11 6.32 37.77
N ARG A 560 -47.92 6.34 38.39
CA ARG A 560 -46.83 7.30 38.08
C ARG A 560 -45.71 6.71 37.24
N VAL A 561 -45.50 5.40 37.34
CA VAL A 561 -44.43 4.69 36.64
C VAL A 561 -45.00 3.92 35.45
N ALA A 562 -44.67 4.37 34.24
CA ALA A 562 -45.03 3.68 33.01
C ALA A 562 -43.90 2.74 32.57
N LEU A 563 -44.23 1.44 32.43
CA LEU A 563 -43.32 0.44 31.85
C LEU A 563 -43.57 0.27 30.35
N GLY A 564 -42.49 0.17 29.57
CA GLY A 564 -42.57 -0.12 28.14
C GLY A 564 -42.96 -1.56 27.84
N LYS A 565 -43.28 -1.85 26.57
CA LYS A 565 -43.53 -3.22 26.10
C LYS A 565 -42.29 -4.08 26.34
N GLY A 566 -42.45 -5.20 27.06
CA GLY A 566 -41.34 -6.09 27.44
C GLY A 566 -40.64 -5.71 28.75
N GLN A 567 -41.13 -4.71 29.50
CA GLN A 567 -40.64 -4.35 30.85
C GLN A 567 -39.13 -4.02 30.93
N THR A 568 -38.50 -3.65 29.81
CA THR A 568 -37.09 -3.19 29.76
C THR A 568 -36.94 -1.67 29.82
N TYR A 569 -38.05 -0.94 29.73
CA TYR A 569 -38.10 0.52 29.78
C TYR A 569 -38.99 0.97 30.94
N ALA A 570 -38.56 1.98 31.68
CA ALA A 570 -39.35 2.62 32.71
C ALA A 570 -39.29 4.15 32.58
N ARG A 571 -40.42 4.81 32.81
CA ARG A 571 -40.51 6.26 32.94
C ARG A 571 -41.38 6.61 34.14
N SER A 572 -40.82 7.34 35.10
CA SER A 572 -41.59 8.01 36.16
C SER A 572 -42.02 9.39 35.68
N VAL A 573 -43.31 9.66 35.75
CA VAL A 573 -43.92 10.97 35.45
C VAL A 573 -44.46 11.54 36.77
N PRO A 574 -44.12 12.79 37.13
CA PRO A 574 -44.70 13.43 38.30
C PRO A 574 -46.23 13.49 38.15
N GLY A 575 -46.97 12.85 39.06
CA GLY A 575 -48.43 12.88 39.04
C GLY A 575 -48.99 14.29 39.18
N MET A 576 -50.14 14.58 38.56
CA MET A 576 -50.81 15.89 38.58
C MET A 576 -51.06 16.42 40.01
N THR A 577 -51.31 15.52 40.95
CA THR A 577 -51.52 15.82 42.37
C THR A 577 -50.27 16.33 43.09
N LEU A 578 -49.07 15.86 42.70
CA LEU A 578 -47.79 16.33 43.25
C LEU A 578 -47.43 17.71 42.70
N LEU A 579 -47.68 17.94 41.39
CA LEU A 579 -47.54 19.26 40.77
C LEU A 579 -48.49 20.29 41.40
N GLN A 580 -49.73 19.89 41.71
CA GLN A 580 -50.71 20.74 42.41
C GLN A 580 -50.40 20.96 43.90
N ALA A 581 -49.78 19.98 44.57
CA ALA A 581 -49.34 20.12 45.97
C ALA A 581 -48.10 21.03 46.08
N ALA A 582 -47.16 20.93 45.14
CA ALA A 582 -45.99 21.79 45.07
C ALA A 582 -46.33 23.26 44.78
N ASP A 583 -47.35 23.49 43.94
CA ASP A 583 -47.89 24.83 43.65
C ASP A 583 -48.56 25.48 44.88
N ARG A 584 -49.10 24.67 45.80
CA ARG A 584 -49.87 25.17 46.97
C ARG A 584 -49.05 25.36 48.24
N ALA A 585 -47.90 24.70 48.41
CA ALA A 585 -47.22 24.64 49.70
C ALA A 585 -46.12 25.69 49.94
N LEU A 586 -45.41 26.22 48.93
CA LEU A 586 -44.24 27.13 49.08
C LEU A 586 -43.18 26.69 50.13
N THR A 587 -43.26 25.46 50.64
CA THR A 587 -42.33 24.81 51.57
C THR A 587 -42.12 23.38 51.13
N SER A 588 -40.87 22.90 51.28
CA SER A 588 -40.32 21.59 50.88
C SER A 588 -41.37 20.50 50.66
N CYS A 589 -41.70 20.26 49.39
CA CYS A 589 -42.53 19.14 49.00
C CYS A 589 -41.63 17.90 48.99
N ASP A 590 -41.92 16.93 49.85
CA ASP A 590 -41.20 15.67 49.90
C ASP A 590 -41.22 15.05 48.49
N LEU A 591 -40.04 14.99 47.86
CA LEU A 591 -39.87 14.36 46.56
C LEU A 591 -40.16 12.86 46.76
N THR A 592 -41.37 12.45 46.44
CA THR A 592 -41.77 11.05 46.52
C THR A 592 -40.87 10.21 45.61
N SER A 593 -40.22 9.21 46.18
CA SER A 593 -39.34 8.28 45.47
C SER A 593 -40.13 7.06 44.97
N ASP A 594 -40.11 6.81 43.67
CA ASP A 594 -40.68 5.59 43.08
C ASP A 594 -39.59 4.51 42.94
N LEU A 595 -39.79 3.34 43.56
CA LEU A 595 -38.88 2.21 43.45
C LEU A 595 -39.37 1.19 42.40
N LEU A 596 -38.46 0.76 41.53
CA LEU A 596 -38.59 -0.44 40.71
C LEU A 596 -37.50 -1.44 41.08
N VAL A 597 -37.88 -2.71 41.19
CA VAL A 597 -36.97 -3.82 41.47
C VAL A 597 -37.02 -4.79 40.28
N ALA A 598 -35.91 -5.45 40.00
CA ALA A 598 -35.89 -6.54 39.03
C ALA A 598 -36.75 -7.73 39.50
N ASP A 599 -37.24 -8.52 38.56
CA ASP A 599 -37.93 -9.79 38.82
C ASP A 599 -36.99 -10.94 39.22
N VAL A 600 -35.68 -10.67 39.36
CA VAL A 600 -34.64 -11.64 39.70
C VAL A 600 -33.86 -11.19 40.94
N SER A 601 -33.64 -12.14 41.85
CA SER A 601 -32.77 -12.02 43.01
C SER A 601 -31.45 -12.77 42.80
N ILE A 602 -30.32 -12.12 43.03
CA ILE A 602 -28.97 -12.69 42.92
C ILE A 602 -28.55 -13.28 44.25
N THR A 603 -28.10 -14.54 44.25
CA THR A 603 -27.72 -15.29 45.46
C THR A 603 -26.30 -15.86 45.43
N GLN A 604 -25.61 -15.81 44.28
CA GLN A 604 -24.24 -16.31 44.12
C GLN A 604 -23.61 -15.81 42.81
N GLY A 605 -22.27 -15.82 42.75
CA GLY A 605 -21.50 -15.56 41.52
C GLY A 605 -21.37 -14.08 41.14
N ARG A 606 -20.89 -13.84 39.90
CA ARG A 606 -20.69 -12.51 39.33
C ARG A 606 -21.67 -12.26 38.18
N HIS A 607 -22.32 -11.11 38.17
CA HIS A 607 -23.36 -10.76 37.22
C HIS A 607 -23.18 -9.34 36.69
N TYR A 608 -23.35 -9.15 35.38
CA TYR A 608 -23.26 -7.84 34.74
C TYR A 608 -24.57 -7.45 34.05
N TRP A 609 -24.99 -6.20 34.16
CA TRP A 609 -26.07 -5.65 33.33
C TRP A 609 -25.77 -4.21 32.97
N ALA A 610 -26.43 -3.70 31.93
CA ALA A 610 -26.25 -2.31 31.51
C ALA A 610 -27.60 -1.62 31.32
N CYS A 611 -27.63 -0.32 31.56
CA CYS A 611 -28.79 0.53 31.36
C CYS A 611 -28.39 1.91 30.86
N SER A 612 -29.29 2.61 30.19
CA SER A 612 -29.16 4.04 29.89
C SER A 612 -30.21 4.83 30.66
N VAL A 613 -29.78 5.96 31.22
CA VAL A 613 -30.68 6.91 31.88
C VAL A 613 -30.84 8.12 30.96
N GLU A 614 -32.08 8.56 30.76
CA GLU A 614 -32.38 9.70 29.90
C GLU A 614 -31.71 10.96 30.51
N PRO A 615 -30.86 11.71 29.76
CA PRO A 615 -30.13 12.85 30.33
C PRO A 615 -31.03 13.95 30.93
N GLY A 616 -32.28 14.05 30.48
CA GLY A 616 -33.29 14.96 31.01
C GLY A 616 -33.96 14.50 32.30
N SER A 617 -33.59 13.33 32.83
CA SER A 617 -34.10 12.84 34.13
C SER A 617 -33.62 13.73 35.26
N TYR A 618 -34.50 14.01 36.23
CA TYR A 618 -34.18 14.85 37.38
C TYR A 618 -33.15 14.16 38.29
N LEU A 619 -33.55 13.10 38.98
CA LEU A 619 -32.66 12.25 39.79
C LEU A 619 -33.11 10.79 39.72
N VAL A 620 -32.18 9.89 39.40
CA VAL A 620 -32.37 8.45 39.33
C VAL A 620 -31.23 7.79 40.10
N LYS A 621 -31.56 6.96 41.08
CA LYS A 621 -30.61 6.12 41.80
C LYS A 621 -30.62 4.73 41.18
N VAL A 622 -29.47 4.26 40.70
CA VAL A 622 -29.31 2.94 40.06
C VAL A 622 -28.34 2.10 40.89
N GLY A 623 -28.71 0.86 41.20
CA GLY A 623 -27.87 0.03 42.05
C GLY A 623 -28.49 -1.30 42.41
N VAL A 624 -28.14 -1.80 43.58
CA VAL A 624 -28.64 -3.07 44.13
C VAL A 624 -28.98 -2.94 45.61
N GLY A 625 -29.85 -3.82 46.10
CA GLY A 625 -30.19 -3.90 47.51
C GLY A 625 -30.68 -5.26 47.94
N VAL A 626 -30.57 -5.57 49.23
CA VAL A 626 -31.12 -6.78 49.82
C VAL A 626 -32.66 -6.75 49.70
N GLU A 627 -33.25 -7.80 49.13
CA GLU A 627 -34.68 -7.86 48.77
C GLU A 627 -35.61 -7.52 49.96
N ALA A 628 -35.39 -8.17 51.11
CA ALA A 628 -36.19 -7.94 52.31
C ALA A 628 -36.07 -6.50 52.84
N LYS A 629 -34.88 -5.89 52.69
CA LYS A 629 -34.61 -4.53 53.16
C LYS A 629 -35.13 -3.47 52.19
N LEU A 630 -35.17 -3.75 50.89
CA LEU A 630 -35.76 -2.85 49.89
C LEU A 630 -37.24 -2.61 50.15
N GLN A 631 -37.99 -3.61 50.63
CA GLN A 631 -39.37 -3.41 51.06
C GLN A 631 -39.44 -2.51 52.30
N GLU A 632 -38.67 -2.82 53.34
CA GLU A 632 -38.69 -2.07 54.60
C GLU A 632 -38.32 -0.60 54.41
N TRP A 633 -37.29 -0.28 53.61
CA TRP A 633 -36.84 1.10 53.40
C TRP A 633 -37.95 1.94 52.75
N PHE A 634 -38.56 1.44 51.68
CA PHE A 634 -39.49 2.25 50.90
C PHE A 634 -40.94 2.21 51.42
N HIS A 635 -41.29 1.30 52.35
CA HIS A 635 -42.59 1.29 53.05
C HIS A 635 -42.64 2.16 54.33
N LEU A 636 -41.51 2.69 54.82
CA LEU A 636 -41.51 3.64 55.94
C LEU A 636 -41.82 5.09 55.47
N PRO A 637 -42.66 5.86 56.17
CA PRO A 637 -42.74 7.30 55.98
C PRO A 637 -41.34 7.93 56.13
N GLN A 638 -40.94 8.84 55.22
CA GLN A 638 -39.61 9.47 55.22
C GLN A 638 -39.22 10.11 56.56
N ASP A 639 -40.19 10.48 57.40
CA ASP A 639 -39.99 10.99 58.77
C ASP A 639 -39.44 9.96 59.78
N MET A 640 -39.37 8.67 59.45
CA MET A 640 -38.93 7.58 60.33
C MET A 640 -37.72 6.80 59.79
N ALA A 641 -37.24 7.10 58.58
CA ALA A 641 -36.05 6.48 58.00
C ALA A 641 -34.79 7.09 58.61
N SER A 642 -33.99 6.28 59.33
CA SER A 642 -32.73 6.72 59.94
C SER A 642 -31.77 7.27 58.87
N PRO A 643 -31.19 8.49 59.03
CA PRO A 643 -30.21 9.08 58.09
C PRO A 643 -28.92 8.28 57.92
N ARG A 644 -28.73 7.24 58.74
CA ARG A 644 -27.51 6.43 58.83
C ARG A 644 -27.13 5.65 57.56
N TYR A 645 -28.04 5.51 56.59
CA TYR A 645 -27.78 4.71 55.38
C TYR A 645 -27.96 5.47 54.07
N ASP A 646 -28.31 6.77 54.09
CA ASP A 646 -28.39 7.56 52.86
C ASP A 646 -27.02 8.21 52.56
N PRO A 647 -26.31 7.77 51.51
CA PRO A 647 -24.93 8.20 51.25
C PRO A 647 -24.82 9.67 50.80
N ASP A 648 -25.94 10.32 50.46
CA ASP A 648 -26.01 11.69 49.95
C ASP A 648 -26.45 12.73 51.00
N SER A 649 -26.77 12.34 52.24
CA SER A 649 -27.40 13.25 53.24
C SER A 649 -26.47 14.30 53.85
N GLY A 650 -25.16 14.22 53.60
CA GLY A 650 -24.17 15.20 54.06
C GLY A 650 -24.10 15.41 55.59
N HIS A 651 -24.76 14.58 56.40
CA HIS A 651 -24.76 14.66 57.86
C HIS A 651 -23.72 13.71 58.44
N ASP A 652 -22.61 14.28 58.91
CA ASP A 652 -21.47 13.58 59.53
C ASP A 652 -21.72 13.26 61.02
N SER A 653 -22.90 12.73 61.35
CA SER A 653 -23.30 12.50 62.74
C SER A 653 -23.63 11.03 62.98
N GLY A 654 -22.59 10.25 63.30
CA GLY A 654 -22.72 8.89 63.83
C GLY A 654 -21.73 7.83 63.32
N ALA A 655 -20.57 8.22 62.78
CA ALA A 655 -19.62 7.30 62.17
C ALA A 655 -18.63 6.62 63.15
N GLU A 656 -18.97 6.43 64.43
CA GLU A 656 -18.06 5.75 65.39
C GLU A 656 -18.45 4.31 65.75
N ASP A 657 -19.61 3.78 65.31
CA ASP A 657 -20.08 2.44 65.74
C ASP A 657 -20.45 1.45 64.61
N ALA A 658 -20.12 1.72 63.34
CA ALA A 658 -20.56 0.87 62.21
C ALA A 658 -19.43 0.45 61.25
N GLN A 659 -18.25 0.11 61.77
CA GLN A 659 -17.10 -0.23 60.92
C GLN A 659 -17.04 -1.71 60.49
N ASP A 660 -17.95 -2.58 60.96
CA ASP A 660 -17.84 -4.04 60.76
C ASP A 660 -18.92 -4.69 59.86
N CYS A 661 -19.90 -3.96 59.32
CA CYS A 661 -20.95 -4.55 58.46
C CYS A 661 -21.19 -3.77 57.17
N PRO A 662 -21.19 -4.42 55.99
CA PRO A 662 -21.49 -3.76 54.72
C PRO A 662 -22.93 -3.22 54.67
N PRO A 663 -23.21 -2.14 53.92
CA PRO A 663 -24.54 -1.55 53.89
C PRO A 663 -25.52 -2.45 53.12
N PRO A 664 -26.81 -2.49 53.52
CA PRO A 664 -27.83 -3.31 52.85
C PRO A 664 -28.16 -2.89 51.42
N PHE A 665 -27.63 -1.75 50.95
CA PHE A 665 -27.90 -1.18 49.64
C PHE A 665 -26.68 -0.44 49.11
N CYS A 666 -26.52 -0.43 47.79
CA CYS A 666 -25.46 0.29 47.11
C CYS A 666 -26.03 0.93 45.84
N PHE A 667 -26.17 2.26 45.86
CA PHE A 667 -26.77 3.05 44.79
C PHE A 667 -25.81 4.14 44.30
N LEU A 668 -25.87 4.40 43.00
CA LEU A 668 -25.24 5.55 42.38
C LEU A 668 -26.30 6.52 41.86
N THR A 669 -26.23 7.77 42.30
CA THR A 669 -27.20 8.82 41.95
C THR A 669 -26.78 9.50 40.65
N MET A 670 -27.71 9.64 39.70
CA MET A 670 -27.49 10.38 38.46
C MET A 670 -28.68 11.24 38.09
N GLY A 671 -28.42 12.37 37.43
CA GLY A 671 -29.45 13.35 37.11
C GLY A 671 -28.89 14.52 36.31
N MET A 672 -29.73 15.15 35.50
CA MET A 672 -29.36 16.32 34.69
C MET A 672 -28.10 16.09 33.83
N GLY A 673 -27.95 14.86 33.29
CA GLY A 673 -26.80 14.45 32.48
C GLY A 673 -25.48 14.25 33.25
N LYS A 674 -25.52 14.15 34.58
CA LYS A 674 -24.35 13.94 35.44
C LYS A 674 -24.54 12.77 36.42
N ILE A 675 -23.44 12.15 36.81
CA ILE A 675 -23.33 11.21 37.92
C ILE A 675 -22.86 11.99 39.15
N LEU A 676 -23.51 11.80 40.30
CA LEU A 676 -23.07 12.32 41.59
C LEU A 676 -22.21 11.23 42.27
N LEU A 677 -20.95 11.54 42.56
CA LEU A 677 -20.02 10.58 43.16
C LEU A 677 -20.01 10.74 44.69
N PRO A 678 -20.27 9.68 45.48
CA PRO A 678 -20.21 9.74 46.94
C PRO A 678 -18.80 10.09 47.43
N LYS A 679 -18.68 10.86 48.53
CA LYS A 679 -17.39 11.15 49.17
C LYS A 679 -16.83 9.87 49.82
N CYS A 680 -15.70 9.38 49.32
CA CYS A 680 -15.04 8.21 49.89
C CYS A 680 -14.27 8.60 51.17
N GLY A 681 -14.65 8.01 52.31
CA GLY A 681 -13.98 8.23 53.60
C GLY A 681 -12.72 7.37 53.73
N ALA A 682 -11.55 7.97 53.45
CA ALA A 682 -10.28 7.74 54.15
C ALA A 682 -9.15 8.50 53.41
N SER A 683 -8.60 9.52 54.08
CA SER A 683 -7.39 10.28 53.73
C SER A 683 -7.11 10.56 52.24
N ASN A 684 -7.50 11.74 51.76
CA ASN A 684 -6.59 12.67 51.09
C ASN A 684 -7.34 13.93 50.63
N THR A 685 -6.80 15.08 51.01
CA THR A 685 -7.15 16.40 50.49
C THR A 685 -7.05 16.40 48.96
N SER A 686 -8.18 16.26 48.25
CA SER A 686 -8.25 16.53 46.82
C SER A 686 -9.58 17.21 46.47
N THR A 687 -9.47 18.48 46.07
CA THR A 687 -10.53 19.32 45.52
C THR A 687 -10.83 18.91 44.07
N GLY A 688 -11.44 17.74 43.87
CA GLY A 688 -11.97 17.29 42.58
C GLY A 688 -13.47 17.55 42.45
N PRO A 689 -14.03 17.71 41.23
CA PRO A 689 -15.46 17.90 41.06
C PRO A 689 -16.23 16.63 41.49
N LEU A 690 -17.20 16.81 42.40
CA LEU A 690 -18.08 15.77 42.96
C LEU A 690 -19.04 15.12 41.93
N THR A 691 -18.87 15.41 40.64
CA THR A 691 -19.77 15.00 39.57
C THR A 691 -19.02 14.60 38.30
N ALA A 692 -19.42 13.51 37.66
CA ALA A 692 -18.91 13.03 36.37
C ALA A 692 -19.98 13.13 35.27
N PRO A 693 -19.62 13.21 33.97
CA PRO A 693 -20.61 13.16 32.89
C PRO A 693 -21.30 11.79 32.85
N LEU A 694 -22.61 11.78 32.60
CA LEU A 694 -23.37 10.54 32.43
C LEU A 694 -22.94 9.85 31.12
N PRO A 695 -22.42 8.60 31.17
CA PRO A 695 -22.10 7.85 29.95
C PRO A 695 -23.39 7.52 29.19
N PRO A 696 -23.31 7.27 27.86
CA PRO A 696 -24.47 6.89 27.07
C PRO A 696 -25.11 5.58 27.59
N ARG A 697 -24.29 4.71 28.19
CA ARG A 697 -24.72 3.48 28.85
C ARG A 697 -23.87 3.23 30.10
N LEU A 698 -24.55 2.95 31.19
CA LEU A 698 -23.96 2.60 32.48
C LEU A 698 -23.97 1.08 32.63
N GLY A 699 -22.81 0.49 32.90
CA GLY A 699 -22.67 -0.92 33.25
C GLY A 699 -22.58 -1.11 34.75
N LEU A 700 -23.16 -2.19 35.27
CA LEU A 700 -23.09 -2.59 36.67
C LEU A 700 -22.60 -4.03 36.73
N CYS A 701 -21.60 -4.31 37.57
CA CYS A 701 -21.14 -5.67 37.85
C CYS A 701 -21.24 -5.94 39.36
N LEU A 702 -22.05 -6.91 39.76
CA LEU A 702 -22.12 -7.37 41.14
C LEU A 702 -21.26 -8.63 41.29
N ASP A 703 -20.29 -8.58 42.20
CA ASP A 703 -19.54 -9.73 42.69
C ASP A 703 -20.12 -10.14 44.05
N PHE A 704 -21.06 -11.09 44.04
CA PHE A 704 -21.83 -11.49 45.23
C PHE A 704 -20.90 -12.02 46.33
N GLU A 705 -19.93 -12.87 45.96
CA GLU A 705 -18.97 -13.48 46.89
C GLU A 705 -18.08 -12.46 47.59
N LYS A 706 -17.78 -11.34 46.93
CA LYS A 706 -16.96 -10.25 47.50
C LYS A 706 -17.78 -9.12 48.09
N GLY A 707 -19.12 -9.17 48.01
CA GLY A 707 -19.99 -8.08 48.46
C GLY A 707 -19.72 -6.76 47.76
N ARG A 708 -19.43 -6.78 46.45
CA ARG A 708 -18.88 -5.62 45.74
C ARG A 708 -19.63 -5.31 44.46
N LEU A 709 -20.05 -4.05 44.32
CA LEU A 709 -20.73 -3.52 43.13
C LEU A 709 -19.84 -2.50 42.44
N THR A 710 -19.50 -2.75 41.17
CA THR A 710 -18.70 -1.84 40.34
C THR A 710 -19.53 -1.26 39.21
N PHE A 711 -19.41 0.05 39.01
CA PHE A 711 -20.05 0.80 37.95
C PHE A 711 -19.05 1.11 36.84
N TYR A 712 -19.43 0.88 35.59
CA TYR A 712 -18.59 1.03 34.41
C TYR A 712 -19.22 1.96 33.39
N ASP A 713 -18.39 2.64 32.60
CA ASP A 713 -18.82 3.10 31.28
C ASP A 713 -18.92 1.86 30.37
N ALA A 714 -20.14 1.49 29.97
CA ALA A 714 -20.36 0.25 29.21
C ALA A 714 -19.77 0.28 27.79
N HIS A 715 -19.27 1.41 27.29
CA HIS A 715 -18.56 1.47 26.01
C HIS A 715 -17.06 1.17 26.17
N SER A 716 -16.40 1.80 27.14
CA SER A 716 -14.95 1.66 27.37
C SER A 716 -14.58 0.61 28.42
N LEU A 717 -15.57 0.09 29.15
CA LEU A 717 -15.41 -0.70 30.38
C LEU A 717 -14.48 -0.05 31.41
N ARG A 718 -14.39 1.27 31.41
CA ARG A 718 -13.68 2.03 32.45
C ARG A 718 -14.53 2.06 33.72
N VAL A 719 -13.91 1.73 34.86
CA VAL A 719 -14.55 1.86 36.18
C VAL A 719 -14.85 3.34 36.46
N LEU A 720 -16.10 3.63 36.81
CA LEU A 720 -16.60 4.93 37.21
C LEU A 720 -16.62 5.07 38.73
N TRP A 721 -17.15 4.07 39.43
CA TRP A 721 -17.24 4.02 40.88
C TRP A 721 -17.39 2.58 41.38
N GLU A 722 -17.00 2.32 42.63
CA GLU A 722 -17.08 1.01 43.27
C GLU A 722 -17.60 1.17 44.70
N GLY A 723 -18.53 0.30 45.10
CA GLY A 723 -19.12 0.30 46.43
C GLY A 723 -19.34 -1.11 46.98
N THR A 724 -19.54 -1.20 48.29
CA THR A 724 -19.80 -2.46 49.00
C THR A 724 -21.29 -2.65 49.24
N VAL A 725 -21.76 -3.89 49.25
CA VAL A 725 -23.15 -4.25 49.60
C VAL A 725 -23.17 -5.53 50.43
N ASP A 726 -24.11 -5.62 51.36
CA ASP A 726 -24.37 -6.84 52.13
C ASP A 726 -24.97 -7.93 51.22
N CYS A 727 -24.23 -9.03 51.07
CA CYS A 727 -24.64 -10.22 50.34
C CYS A 727 -24.97 -11.40 51.27
N SER A 728 -25.29 -11.15 52.54
CA SER A 728 -25.76 -12.19 53.47
C SER A 728 -27.15 -12.76 53.12
N ALA A 729 -27.90 -12.06 52.27
CA ALA A 729 -29.24 -12.41 51.79
C ALA A 729 -29.38 -12.12 50.28
N PRO A 730 -30.46 -12.56 49.61
CA PRO A 730 -30.66 -12.31 48.18
C PRO A 730 -30.67 -10.81 47.84
N VAL A 731 -29.91 -10.43 46.81
CA VAL A 731 -29.72 -9.04 46.37
C VAL A 731 -30.39 -8.82 45.02
N CYS A 732 -31.21 -7.79 44.89
CA CYS A 732 -31.93 -7.48 43.65
C CYS A 732 -31.38 -6.18 43.02
N PRO A 733 -31.24 -6.13 41.68
CA PRO A 733 -31.11 -4.86 40.97
C PRO A 733 -32.31 -3.95 41.26
N ALA A 734 -32.04 -2.70 41.60
CA ALA A 734 -33.03 -1.74 42.04
C ALA A 734 -32.80 -0.36 41.41
N PHE A 735 -33.90 0.32 41.09
CA PHE A 735 -33.93 1.59 40.40
C PHE A 735 -34.93 2.51 41.11
N CYS A 736 -34.45 3.63 41.63
CA CYS A 736 -35.27 4.59 42.34
C CYS A 736 -35.33 5.91 41.57
N PHE A 737 -36.54 6.37 41.24
CA PHE A 737 -36.79 7.63 40.56
C PHE A 737 -37.23 8.67 41.58
N ILE A 738 -36.51 9.79 41.63
CA ILE A 738 -36.85 10.93 42.47
C ILE A 738 -37.30 12.03 41.51
N GLY A 739 -38.62 12.26 41.43
CA GLY A 739 -39.23 13.13 40.42
C GLY A 739 -39.30 12.48 39.03
N GLY A 740 -39.27 13.30 37.97
CA GLY A 740 -39.40 12.81 36.59
C GLY A 740 -38.10 12.19 36.06
N GLY A 741 -38.17 10.98 35.51
CA GLY A 741 -37.00 10.31 34.94
C GLY A 741 -37.35 9.11 34.08
N ALA A 742 -36.41 8.68 33.24
CA ALA A 742 -36.57 7.50 32.41
C ALA A 742 -35.27 6.68 32.31
N LEU A 743 -35.45 5.37 32.27
CA LEU A 743 -34.38 4.38 32.22
C LEU A 743 -34.72 3.28 31.21
N GLN A 744 -33.71 2.82 30.47
CA GLN A 744 -33.81 1.72 29.52
C GLN A 744 -32.74 0.68 29.83
N LEU A 745 -33.13 -0.57 30.05
CA LEU A 745 -32.22 -1.71 30.13
C LEU A 745 -31.68 -2.07 28.75
N GLN A 746 -30.41 -2.47 28.70
CA GLN A 746 -29.76 -2.93 27.49
C GLN A 746 -30.32 -4.29 27.07
N GLU A 747 -30.91 -4.36 25.88
CA GLU A 747 -31.38 -5.62 25.31
C GLU A 747 -30.21 -6.54 24.93
N LEU A 748 -30.43 -7.85 25.10
CA LEU A 748 -29.54 -8.89 24.62
C LEU A 748 -29.41 -8.82 23.09
N ILE A 749 -28.20 -9.03 22.58
CA ILE A 749 -27.93 -9.08 21.14
C ILE A 749 -28.67 -10.26 20.51
N ALA A 750 -28.82 -11.38 21.23
CA ALA A 750 -29.63 -12.51 20.77
C ALA A 750 -31.09 -12.14 20.45
N ASN A 751 -31.64 -11.09 21.07
CA ASN A 751 -33.02 -10.63 20.86
C ASN A 751 -33.14 -9.60 19.73
N ARG A 752 -32.02 -9.07 19.20
CA ARG A 752 -32.03 -8.22 18.01
C ARG A 752 -32.27 -9.10 16.79
N SER A 753 -33.54 -9.28 16.41
CA SER A 753 -33.89 -9.83 15.10
C SER A 753 -33.16 -9.03 14.02
N THR A 754 -32.33 -9.71 13.23
CA THR A 754 -31.77 -9.18 11.98
C THR A 754 -32.90 -8.55 11.17
N GLU A 755 -32.81 -7.24 10.94
CA GLU A 755 -33.81 -6.32 10.36
C GLU A 755 -34.68 -5.55 11.38
N GLN A 756 -34.22 -4.35 11.75
CA GLN A 756 -34.87 -3.06 11.42
C GLN A 756 -34.14 -1.92 12.15
N ASN A 757 -33.75 -0.89 11.40
CA ASN A 757 -33.39 0.40 12.01
C ASN A 757 -34.62 0.90 12.80
N PRO A 758 -34.50 1.29 14.08
CA PRO A 758 -35.61 1.93 14.76
C PRO A 758 -35.92 3.26 14.06
N PRO A 759 -37.19 3.57 13.74
CA PRO A 759 -37.53 4.89 13.25
C PRO A 759 -37.19 5.90 14.35
N ARG A 760 -36.30 6.86 14.04
CA ARG A 760 -36.18 8.10 14.81
C ARG A 760 -37.55 8.80 14.76
N ARG A 761 -38.44 8.50 15.70
CA ARG A 761 -39.62 9.32 15.96
C ARG A 761 -39.17 10.61 16.63
N VAL A 762 -38.74 11.56 15.82
CA VAL A 762 -38.77 12.97 16.18
C VAL A 762 -40.18 13.44 15.86
N THR A 763 -41.12 13.26 16.79
CA THR A 763 -42.41 13.94 16.74
C THR A 763 -42.21 15.37 17.24
N ILE A 764 -41.89 16.28 16.32
CA ILE A 764 -42.20 17.70 16.50
C ILE A 764 -43.66 17.84 16.06
N GLN A 765 -44.58 17.93 17.01
CA GLN A 765 -45.94 18.40 16.72
C GLN A 765 -45.86 19.89 16.39
N THR A 766 -45.83 20.22 15.11
CA THR A 766 -46.18 21.56 14.66
C THR A 766 -47.69 21.72 14.81
N ARG A 767 -48.07 22.60 15.74
CA ARG A 767 -49.44 23.08 15.97
C ARG A 767 -49.95 23.69 14.65
N ALA A 768 -50.95 23.07 14.03
CA ALA A 768 -51.72 23.71 12.98
C ALA A 768 -52.55 24.83 13.63
N THR A 769 -52.27 26.07 13.25
CA THR A 769 -53.16 27.21 13.49
C THR A 769 -54.25 27.17 12.43
N ASP A 770 -55.46 26.82 12.84
CA ASP A 770 -56.67 27.24 12.13
C ASP A 770 -56.74 28.77 12.16
N ALA A 771 -56.62 29.39 10.99
CA ALA A 771 -57.06 30.76 10.75
C ALA A 771 -57.82 30.74 9.43
N GLY A 772 -59.12 31.00 9.53
CA GLY A 772 -60.03 31.00 8.39
C GLY A 772 -59.75 32.12 7.39
N HIS A 773 -60.15 31.84 6.15
CA HIS A 773 -60.93 32.75 5.32
C HIS A 773 -61.72 31.95 4.30
#